data_AF-A0A1J4WS47-F1
#
_entry.id   AF-A0A1J4WS47-F1
#
_cell.length_a   1.000
_cell.length_b   1.000
_cell.length_c   1.000
_cell.angle_alpha   90.00
_cell.angle_beta   90.00
_cell.angle_gamma   90.00
#
_symmetry.space_group_name_H-M   'P 1'
#
loop_
_entity.id
_entity.type
_entity.pdbx_description
1 polymer ?
#
loop_
_entity_poly.entity_id
_entity_poly.type
_entity_poly.pdbx_seq_one_letter_code
_entity_poly.pdbx_strand_id
1 'polypeptide(L)'
;MNPENGKIISLENLYKKRDKKFKIFSLESNLKIQPRPIIEVFYNGKKPVLEVTTRSGRKIKATANHPFLTPQGWQELENIKKGAKIATPRIILEPLNQISIENHKLGLLGYLLAEGNFCHPHSFYFYSKSKEEINDYVSFLESFENTIGTIDKNKPTVAVYAKRKNLKRETEAVFWIESLGLKHKKATEKFFPDFVYQLPNNNLALLLGKMFQGDGCINFKRKCPQIFYATSSVNIAYGFQHFLLRFGILSSVHKKKFKYRGGIRIGYTITINRYDNIQKFIETFGKHFVGKKDLIARKILQSHPIINKELPTWSARGSYDIIPVNLVRNQIREVVYNNGLSLQKLASQMNISTRLFFKDDRKIGYLRETINLIARKFNDQSLFSLAESDIYWDEIKKIEKAGTEKTYDLSIDETHNFIANDIIVHNSHAVCYALIGYQTAYLKANYPVESMTALLNNSANDVERISLLINEARRTGIAVLPPDVNKSVAEFVPEGQNIRFGILAIKNIGTHITEVIVDERMRGGPFTSISDFVGRIHDRDLNKKSLEALVKSGALDSLGVERMAALKNIDDILRIVSGVKKQNGANQANLFGNFAHPEIRLQKTDPASKLERLSWEKELLGLYVTDHPLKDFLEKVESNGKRLPQIKEAYKMANEGKNIRIYGIISKIQRKSTRNGSPMIFAKIEDLTDNIEVLIFDDVLKKNPALWEEGNILELAGRISRKNGEPKIICNEAKKLAL
;
A
#
# COMPACT_ATOMS: atom_id res chain seq x y z
N MET A 1 -5.82 15.43 10.64
CA MET A 1 -5.63 16.23 11.86
C MET A 1 -4.76 15.42 12.81
N ASN A 2 -3.76 16.04 13.44
CA ASN A 2 -2.96 15.38 14.48
C ASN A 2 -3.79 15.32 15.78
N PRO A 3 -4.01 14.15 16.38
CA PRO A 3 -4.73 14.03 17.65
C PRO A 3 -4.03 14.69 18.84
N GLU A 4 -2.70 14.86 18.77
CA GLU A 4 -1.95 15.44 19.88
C GLU A 4 -2.15 16.94 19.95
N ASN A 5 -1.98 17.67 18.85
CA ASN A 5 -1.99 19.13 18.87
C ASN A 5 -3.06 19.75 17.96
N GLY A 6 -3.92 18.94 17.36
CA GLY A 6 -4.99 19.42 16.47
C GLY A 6 -4.53 19.93 15.11
N LYS A 7 -3.23 19.95 14.81
CA LYS A 7 -2.71 20.50 13.57
C LYS A 7 -3.26 19.76 12.34
N ILE A 8 -3.74 20.51 11.36
CA ILE A 8 -4.06 19.99 10.03
C ILE A 8 -2.82 20.08 9.16
N ILE A 9 -2.51 19.00 8.46
CA ILE A 9 -1.40 18.93 7.51
C ILE A 9 -1.89 18.17 6.28
N SER A 10 -1.45 18.62 5.09
CA SER A 10 -1.66 17.85 3.87
C SER A 10 -0.72 16.64 3.83
N LEU A 11 -1.14 15.57 3.16
CA LEU A 11 -0.30 14.38 2.98
C LEU A 11 1.02 14.71 2.27
N GLU A 12 1.01 15.63 1.30
CA GLU A 12 2.22 16.12 0.64
C GLU A 12 3.21 16.76 1.63
N ASN A 13 2.72 17.63 2.52
CA ASN A 13 3.59 18.29 3.50
C ASN A 13 4.09 17.30 4.56
N LEU A 14 3.27 16.30 4.90
CA LEU A 14 3.68 15.23 5.80
C LEU A 14 4.81 14.37 5.18
N TYR A 15 4.67 14.03 3.89
CA TYR A 15 5.70 13.34 3.11
C TYR A 15 7.01 14.14 3.06
N LYS A 16 6.93 15.44 2.74
CA LYS A 16 8.11 16.32 2.66
C LYS A 16 8.85 16.46 3.99
N LYS A 17 8.13 16.57 5.10
CA LYS A 17 8.72 16.74 6.43
C LYS A 17 9.28 15.46 7.03
N ARG A 18 8.89 14.29 6.51
CA ARG A 18 9.24 12.97 7.06
C ARG A 18 9.02 12.87 8.58
N ASP A 19 7.95 13.51 9.06
CA ASP A 19 7.64 13.57 10.48
C ASP A 19 7.03 12.25 10.98
N LYS A 20 7.90 11.32 11.38
CA LYS A 20 7.52 10.00 11.91
C LYS A 20 6.85 10.08 13.29
N LYS A 21 6.87 11.23 13.97
CA LYS A 21 6.20 11.42 15.27
C LYS A 21 4.73 11.82 15.10
N PHE A 22 4.29 12.13 13.88
CA PHE A 22 2.92 12.53 13.63
C PHE A 22 1.96 11.37 13.86
N LYS A 23 0.97 11.58 14.73
CA LYS A 23 -0.16 10.66 14.93
C LYS A 23 -1.35 11.10 14.09
N ILE A 24 -2.20 10.15 13.72
CA ILE A 24 -3.45 10.40 13.00
C ILE A 24 -4.59 9.63 13.65
N PHE A 25 -5.82 10.11 13.48
CA PHE A 25 -6.99 9.35 13.89
C PHE A 25 -7.22 8.17 12.95
N SER A 26 -7.43 6.99 13.54
CA SER A 26 -7.79 5.73 12.87
C SER A 26 -9.04 5.13 13.53
N LEU A 27 -9.79 4.33 12.76
CA LEU A 27 -10.91 3.55 13.24
C LEU A 27 -10.45 2.17 13.72
N GLU A 28 -10.75 1.84 14.98
CA GLU A 28 -10.47 0.55 15.61
C GLU A 28 -11.52 -0.52 15.24
N SER A 29 -11.22 -1.77 15.53
CA SER A 29 -12.14 -2.91 15.34
C SER A 29 -13.43 -2.80 16.15
N ASN A 30 -13.41 -2.10 17.29
CA ASN A 30 -14.59 -1.79 18.10
C ASN A 30 -15.40 -0.58 17.57
N LEU A 31 -15.07 -0.09 16.37
CA LEU A 31 -15.71 1.04 15.70
C LEU A 31 -15.57 2.38 16.44
N LYS A 32 -14.53 2.50 17.29
CA LYS A 32 -14.15 3.76 17.94
C LYS A 32 -12.96 4.40 17.22
N ILE A 33 -12.91 5.72 17.25
CA ILE A 33 -11.81 6.49 16.67
C ILE A 33 -10.73 6.70 17.73
N GLN A 34 -9.49 6.32 17.43
CA GLN A 34 -8.35 6.47 18.33
C GLN A 34 -7.11 7.04 17.61
N PRO A 35 -6.20 7.71 18.33
CA PRO A 35 -4.91 8.12 17.81
C PRO A 35 -4.01 6.92 17.50
N ARG A 36 -3.43 6.85 16.30
CA ARG A 36 -2.42 5.86 15.91
C ARG A 36 -1.18 6.52 15.30
N PRO A 37 0.02 5.97 15.52
CA PRO A 37 1.23 6.45 14.88
C PRO A 37 1.23 6.12 13.39
N ILE A 38 1.86 6.99 12.59
CA ILE A 38 2.12 6.73 11.18
C ILE A 38 3.44 5.94 11.09
N ILE A 39 3.41 4.78 10.45
CA ILE A 39 4.62 4.00 10.17
C ILE A 39 5.40 4.68 9.03
N GLU A 40 4.69 5.00 7.94
CA GLU A 40 5.30 5.50 6.73
C GLU A 40 4.33 6.37 5.91
N VAL A 41 4.90 7.27 5.11
CA VAL A 41 4.20 8.15 4.18
C VAL A 41 4.79 7.94 2.80
N PHE A 42 3.94 7.65 1.81
CA PHE A 42 4.36 7.33 0.45
C PHE A 42 3.94 8.41 -0.54
N TYR A 43 4.78 8.61 -1.56
CA TYR A 43 4.39 9.31 -2.78
C TYR A 43 4.14 8.28 -3.88
N ASN A 44 2.92 8.26 -4.40
CA ASN A 44 2.45 7.27 -5.37
C ASN A 44 2.48 7.78 -6.81
N GLY A 45 3.23 8.85 -7.08
CA GLY A 45 3.30 9.44 -8.41
C GLY A 45 2.09 10.30 -8.76
N LYS A 46 1.97 10.66 -10.04
CA LYS A 46 0.78 11.32 -10.60
C LYS A 46 -0.18 10.25 -11.12
N LYS A 47 -1.39 10.19 -10.58
CA LYS A 47 -2.42 9.20 -10.96
C LYS A 47 -3.74 9.87 -11.29
N PRO A 48 -4.57 9.28 -12.17
CA PRO A 48 -5.95 9.74 -12.36
C PRO A 48 -6.72 9.59 -11.05
N VAL A 49 -7.50 10.61 -10.70
CA VAL A 49 -8.27 10.67 -9.45
C VAL A 49 -9.76 10.90 -9.73
N LEU A 50 -10.59 10.38 -8.83
CA LEU A 50 -12.02 10.61 -8.76
C LEU A 50 -12.31 11.47 -7.54
N GLU A 51 -13.15 12.51 -7.68
CA GLU A 51 -13.69 13.27 -6.56
C GLU A 51 -15.00 12.65 -6.09
N VAL A 52 -15.02 12.21 -4.83
CA VAL A 52 -16.20 11.71 -4.14
C VAL A 52 -16.82 12.85 -3.34
N THR A 53 -18.11 13.11 -3.54
CA THR A 53 -18.89 14.05 -2.72
C THR A 53 -20.01 13.31 -1.99
N THR A 54 -20.06 13.44 -0.67
CA THR A 54 -21.07 12.79 0.18
C THR A 54 -22.32 13.66 0.37
N ARG A 55 -23.38 13.12 0.98
CA ARG A 55 -24.63 13.83 1.29
C ARG A 55 -24.42 14.94 2.31
N SER A 56 -23.54 14.75 3.29
CA SER A 56 -23.16 15.84 4.21
C SER A 56 -22.29 16.91 3.55
N GLY A 57 -21.88 16.72 2.28
CA GLY A 57 -21.10 17.67 1.51
C GLY A 57 -19.60 17.49 1.63
N ARG A 58 -19.13 16.46 2.35
CA ARG A 58 -17.70 16.12 2.44
C ARG A 58 -17.14 15.71 1.09
N LYS A 59 -15.86 15.97 0.90
CA LYS A 59 -15.16 15.77 -0.36
C LYS A 59 -13.79 15.17 -0.17
N ILE A 60 -13.48 14.17 -0.99
CA ILE A 60 -12.15 13.57 -1.07
C ILE A 60 -11.83 13.21 -2.51
N LYS A 61 -10.56 13.36 -2.89
CA LYS A 61 -10.03 12.88 -4.16
C LYS A 61 -9.19 11.65 -3.88
N ALA A 62 -9.44 10.58 -4.62
CA ALA A 62 -8.73 9.31 -4.45
C ALA A 62 -8.57 8.60 -5.80
N THR A 63 -7.65 7.64 -5.88
CA THR A 63 -7.50 6.77 -7.06
C THR A 63 -8.66 5.77 -7.13
N ALA A 64 -8.90 5.22 -8.32
CA ALA A 64 -9.96 4.25 -8.57
C ALA A 64 -9.89 3.00 -7.66
N ASN A 65 -8.68 2.53 -7.37
CA ASN A 65 -8.42 1.37 -6.51
C ASN A 65 -8.36 1.70 -5.01
N HIS A 66 -8.61 2.94 -4.60
CA HIS A 66 -8.49 3.30 -3.19
C HIS A 66 -9.67 2.76 -2.37
N PRO A 67 -9.45 2.05 -1.24
CA PRO A 67 -10.55 1.43 -0.51
C PRO A 67 -11.29 2.40 0.41
N PHE A 68 -12.62 2.31 0.41
CA PHE A 68 -13.51 2.99 1.35
C PHE A 68 -14.30 1.97 2.18
N LEU A 69 -14.49 2.25 3.46
CA LEU A 69 -15.26 1.38 4.34
C LEU A 69 -16.74 1.55 4.04
N THR A 70 -17.37 0.49 3.54
CA THR A 70 -18.81 0.41 3.26
C THR A 70 -19.49 -0.51 4.29
N PRO A 71 -20.83 -0.55 4.35
CA PRO A 71 -21.55 -1.52 5.15
C PRO A 71 -21.27 -2.99 4.78
N GLN A 72 -20.63 -3.26 3.63
CA GLN A 72 -20.24 -4.59 3.17
C GLN A 72 -18.74 -4.86 3.42
N GLY A 73 -18.02 -3.94 4.07
CA GLY A 73 -16.56 -4.00 4.25
C GLY A 73 -15.84 -3.00 3.36
N TRP A 74 -14.52 -3.12 3.28
CA TRP A 74 -13.68 -2.28 2.43
C TRP A 74 -13.91 -2.59 0.96
N GLN A 75 -14.25 -1.57 0.17
CA GLN A 75 -14.46 -1.69 -1.27
C GLN A 75 -13.66 -0.62 -2.00
N GLU A 76 -13.05 -0.99 -3.12
CA GLU A 76 -12.35 -0.04 -3.98
C GLU A 76 -13.32 0.96 -4.60
N LEU A 77 -12.87 2.20 -4.78
CA LEU A 77 -13.72 3.29 -5.25
C LEU A 77 -14.38 3.01 -6.61
N GLU A 78 -13.72 2.31 -7.53
CA GLU A 78 -14.28 1.93 -8.83
C GLU A 78 -15.47 0.97 -8.74
N ASN A 79 -15.52 0.19 -7.67
CA ASN A 79 -16.61 -0.76 -7.39
C ASN A 79 -17.77 -0.11 -6.60
N ILE A 80 -17.60 1.13 -6.14
CA ILE A 80 -18.60 1.87 -5.38
C ILE A 80 -19.43 2.77 -6.30
N LYS A 81 -20.76 2.67 -6.19
CA LYS A 81 -21.71 3.46 -6.99
C LYS A 81 -22.35 4.58 -6.18
N LYS A 82 -22.87 5.60 -6.87
CA LYS A 82 -23.72 6.64 -6.28
C LYS A 82 -24.86 6.01 -5.46
N GLY A 83 -25.12 6.56 -4.28
CA GLY A 83 -26.12 6.03 -3.34
C GLY A 83 -25.56 5.00 -2.35
N ALA A 84 -24.36 4.45 -2.58
CA ALA A 84 -23.65 3.66 -1.57
C ALA A 84 -23.32 4.53 -0.35
N LYS A 85 -23.18 3.89 0.82
CA LYS A 85 -22.78 4.56 2.06
C LYS A 85 -21.31 4.26 2.35
N ILE A 86 -20.57 5.25 2.81
CA ILE A 86 -19.19 5.12 3.27
C ILE A 86 -19.07 5.63 4.71
N ALA A 87 -18.07 5.11 5.42
CA ALA A 87 -17.78 5.52 6.78
C ALA A 87 -17.13 6.92 6.82
N THR A 88 -17.73 7.81 7.60
CA THR A 88 -17.17 9.12 7.95
C THR A 88 -17.18 9.25 9.48
N PRO A 89 -16.36 10.11 10.10
CA PRO A 89 -16.40 10.29 11.53
C PRO A 89 -17.71 10.99 11.96
N ARG A 90 -18.32 10.45 13.00
CA ARG A 90 -19.44 11.06 13.74
C ARG A 90 -18.96 12.01 14.84
N ILE A 91 -17.76 11.76 15.33
CA ILE A 91 -17.07 12.56 16.35
C ILE A 91 -15.59 12.66 15.98
N ILE A 92 -14.97 13.78 16.34
CA ILE A 92 -13.51 13.95 16.32
C ILE A 92 -13.09 14.32 17.74
N LEU A 93 -12.11 13.59 18.28
CA LEU A 93 -11.66 13.82 19.64
C LEU A 93 -10.95 15.17 19.77
N GLU A 94 -11.04 15.73 20.96
CA GLU A 94 -10.29 16.91 21.36
C GLU A 94 -8.76 16.66 21.30
N PRO A 95 -7.95 17.65 20.84
CA PRO A 95 -6.51 17.57 20.94
C PRO A 95 -6.03 17.33 22.37
N LEU A 96 -5.04 16.46 22.54
CA LEU A 96 -4.46 16.13 23.85
C LEU A 96 -3.67 17.33 24.44
N ASN A 97 -2.86 17.96 23.61
CA ASN A 97 -2.04 19.13 23.92
C ASN A 97 -2.81 20.37 23.49
N GLN A 98 -3.42 21.01 24.48
CA GLN A 98 -4.29 22.16 24.27
C GLN A 98 -3.50 23.45 24.46
N ILE A 99 -3.80 24.44 23.61
CA ILE A 99 -3.28 25.81 23.80
C ILE A 99 -4.27 26.62 24.63
N SER A 100 -3.76 27.56 25.41
CA SER A 100 -4.58 28.55 26.11
C SER A 100 -4.57 29.87 25.33
N ILE A 101 -5.76 30.40 25.02
CA ILE A 101 -5.95 31.71 24.39
C ILE A 101 -7.00 32.45 25.18
N GLU A 102 -6.76 33.73 25.47
CA GLU A 102 -7.63 34.56 26.28
C GLU A 102 -9.03 34.70 25.63
N ASN A 103 -10.08 34.59 26.43
CA ASN A 103 -11.46 34.59 25.94
C ASN A 103 -11.82 35.84 25.12
N HIS A 104 -11.26 37.00 25.47
CA HIS A 104 -11.54 38.24 24.75
C HIS A 104 -10.98 38.21 23.32
N LYS A 105 -9.83 37.57 23.11
CA LYS A 105 -9.25 37.35 21.77
C LYS A 105 -10.15 36.47 20.92
N LEU A 106 -10.65 35.37 21.49
CA LEU A 106 -11.55 34.43 20.81
C LEU A 106 -12.92 35.04 20.50
N GLY A 107 -13.50 35.78 21.45
CA GLY A 107 -14.76 36.48 21.27
C GLY A 107 -14.69 37.52 20.17
N LEU A 108 -13.64 38.34 20.16
CA LEU A 108 -13.37 39.31 19.10
C LEU A 108 -13.23 38.62 17.73
N LEU A 109 -12.39 37.58 17.65
CA LEU A 109 -12.15 36.86 16.41
C LEU A 109 -13.43 36.20 15.88
N GLY A 110 -14.27 35.63 16.75
CA GLY A 110 -15.54 35.02 16.34
C GLY A 110 -16.47 36.00 15.63
N TYR A 111 -16.66 37.20 16.19
CA TYR A 111 -17.44 38.25 15.52
C TYR A 111 -16.81 38.72 14.21
N LEU A 112 -15.48 38.90 14.18
CA LEU A 112 -14.78 39.37 12.98
C LEU A 112 -14.80 38.35 11.84
N LEU A 113 -14.73 37.05 12.15
CA LEU A 113 -14.86 36.01 11.13
C LEU A 113 -16.25 35.99 10.47
N ALA A 114 -17.30 36.32 11.23
CA ALA A 114 -18.64 36.51 10.69
C ALA A 114 -18.79 37.88 9.98
N GLU A 115 -18.97 38.94 10.77
CA GLU A 115 -19.38 40.28 10.32
C GLU A 115 -18.22 41.27 10.11
N GLY A 116 -16.97 40.82 10.30
CA GLY A 116 -15.78 41.67 10.18
C GLY A 116 -15.36 41.96 8.74
N ASN A 117 -14.81 43.15 8.53
CA ASN A 117 -14.10 43.58 7.34
C ASN A 117 -12.62 43.85 7.68
N PHE A 118 -11.74 43.03 7.10
CA PHE A 118 -10.30 43.10 7.30
C PHE A 118 -9.56 43.92 6.23
N CYS A 119 -10.28 44.54 5.28
CA CYS A 119 -9.68 45.23 4.14
C CYS A 119 -9.38 46.72 4.38
N HIS A 120 -9.69 47.25 5.56
CA HIS A 120 -9.36 48.64 5.88
C HIS A 120 -7.84 48.81 6.11
N PRO A 121 -7.20 49.89 5.64
CA PRO A 121 -5.73 49.99 5.63
C PRO A 121 -5.07 49.97 7.00
N HIS A 122 -5.74 50.52 8.02
CA HIS A 122 -5.15 50.79 9.34
C HIS A 122 -5.86 50.09 10.50
N SER A 123 -6.92 49.32 10.24
CA SER A 123 -7.72 48.64 11.28
C SER A 123 -8.63 47.58 10.65
N PHE A 124 -9.46 46.94 11.47
CA PHE A 124 -10.60 46.13 11.03
C PHE A 124 -11.90 46.78 11.49
N TYR A 125 -12.98 46.49 10.78
CA TYR A 125 -14.30 47.02 11.10
C TYR A 125 -15.25 45.86 11.37
N PHE A 126 -16.02 45.96 12.45
CA PHE A 126 -17.18 45.12 12.73
C PHE A 126 -18.45 45.90 12.41
N TYR A 127 -19.46 45.22 11.86
CA TYR A 127 -20.74 45.84 11.53
C TYR A 127 -21.87 45.06 12.19
N SER A 128 -22.77 45.75 12.91
CA SER A 128 -24.00 45.15 13.41
C SER A 128 -25.12 46.18 13.57
N LYS A 129 -26.35 45.68 13.60
CA LYS A 129 -27.57 46.45 13.95
C LYS A 129 -28.05 46.18 15.38
N SER A 130 -27.54 45.13 16.04
CA SER A 130 -27.94 44.78 17.41
C SER A 130 -27.06 45.53 18.41
N LYS A 131 -27.71 46.24 19.33
CA LYS A 131 -27.02 46.93 20.42
C LYS A 131 -26.31 45.94 21.35
N GLU A 132 -26.90 44.78 21.58
CA GLU A 132 -26.36 43.71 22.43
C GLU A 132 -25.08 43.14 21.82
N GLU A 133 -25.07 42.87 20.51
CA GLU A 133 -23.86 42.41 19.79
C GLU A 133 -22.76 43.46 19.78
N ILE A 134 -23.11 44.73 19.58
CA ILE A 134 -22.14 45.84 19.62
C ILE A 134 -21.50 45.94 21.00
N ASN A 135 -22.30 45.90 22.08
CA ASN A 135 -21.79 45.98 23.44
C ASN A 135 -20.89 44.79 23.79
N ASP A 136 -21.32 43.57 23.45
CA ASP A 136 -20.56 42.34 23.67
C ASP A 136 -19.24 42.35 22.86
N TYR A 137 -19.28 42.75 21.60
CA TYR A 137 -18.08 42.95 20.78
C TYR A 137 -17.11 43.98 21.37
N VAL A 138 -17.62 45.16 21.78
CA VAL A 138 -16.79 46.22 22.38
C VAL A 138 -16.14 45.75 23.67
N SER A 139 -16.84 44.99 24.51
CA SER A 139 -16.28 44.43 25.74
C SER A 139 -15.04 43.55 25.49
N PHE A 140 -15.06 42.77 24.41
CA PHE A 140 -13.90 41.98 24.00
C PHE A 140 -12.80 42.85 23.41
N LEU A 141 -13.16 43.83 22.58
CA LEU A 141 -12.21 44.72 21.93
C LEU A 141 -11.42 45.58 22.92
N GLU A 142 -12.10 46.14 23.94
CA GLU A 142 -11.49 47.05 24.90
C GLU A 142 -10.68 46.35 26.00
N SER A 143 -10.79 45.02 26.07
CA SER A 143 -9.94 44.16 26.91
C SER A 143 -8.51 44.03 26.37
N PHE A 144 -8.27 44.38 25.10
CA PHE A 144 -6.92 44.42 24.54
C PHE A 144 -6.13 45.62 25.05
N GLU A 145 -4.82 45.43 25.22
CA GLU A 145 -3.93 46.51 25.59
C GLU A 145 -3.96 47.65 24.57
N ASN A 146 -3.90 48.87 25.08
CA ASN A 146 -3.86 50.09 24.28
C ASN A 146 -5.00 50.24 23.23
N THR A 147 -6.12 49.56 23.43
CA THR A 147 -7.21 49.49 22.45
C THR A 147 -8.49 50.11 23.01
N ILE A 148 -9.16 50.96 22.22
CA ILE A 148 -10.50 51.52 22.50
C ILE A 148 -11.41 51.31 21.28
N GLY A 149 -12.69 51.00 21.52
CA GLY A 149 -13.68 50.82 20.46
C GLY A 149 -14.28 52.15 20.03
N THR A 150 -14.23 52.47 18.74
CA THR A 150 -14.93 53.65 18.19
C THR A 150 -16.18 53.22 17.47
N ILE A 151 -17.33 53.80 17.85
CA ILE A 151 -18.65 53.49 17.30
C ILE A 151 -19.03 54.57 16.28
N ASP A 152 -19.12 54.20 15.01
CA ASP A 152 -19.59 55.05 13.91
C ASP A 152 -21.04 54.69 13.54
N LYS A 153 -21.95 55.65 13.75
CA LYS A 153 -23.40 55.53 13.47
C LYS A 153 -23.82 56.28 12.21
N ASN A 154 -22.89 56.80 11.41
CA ASN A 154 -23.21 57.58 10.21
C ASN A 154 -23.81 56.74 9.07
N LYS A 155 -23.82 55.40 9.22
CA LYS A 155 -24.36 54.45 8.24
C LYS A 155 -25.57 53.71 8.82
N PRO A 156 -26.46 53.16 7.97
CA PRO A 156 -27.62 52.37 8.41
C PRO A 156 -27.27 51.13 9.26
N THR A 157 -26.03 50.66 9.18
CA THR A 157 -25.46 49.64 10.06
C THR A 157 -24.34 50.29 10.87
N VAL A 158 -24.36 50.10 12.19
CA VAL A 158 -23.34 50.66 13.08
C VAL A 158 -22.02 49.95 12.82
N ALA A 159 -20.96 50.73 12.66
CA ALA A 159 -19.61 50.22 12.48
C ALA A 159 -18.80 50.42 13.77
N VAL A 160 -18.03 49.41 14.17
CA VAL A 160 -17.11 49.49 15.30
C VAL A 160 -15.70 49.18 14.81
N TYR A 161 -14.73 50.02 15.15
CA TYR A 161 -13.32 49.81 14.79
C TYR A 161 -12.39 50.14 15.95
N ALA A 162 -11.21 49.52 15.95
CA ALA A 162 -10.19 49.71 16.97
C ALA A 162 -9.43 51.04 16.77
N LYS A 163 -9.23 51.79 17.86
CA LYS A 163 -8.37 52.98 17.94
C LYS A 163 -7.38 52.84 19.10
N ARG A 164 -6.28 53.60 19.03
CA ARG A 164 -5.23 53.66 20.08
C ARG A 164 -5.69 54.51 21.26
N LYS A 165 -5.47 54.04 22.49
CA LYS A 165 -5.58 54.84 23.73
C LYS A 165 -4.36 55.79 23.86
N ASN A 166 -3.17 55.25 23.63
CA ASN A 166 -1.89 55.95 23.56
C ASN A 166 -1.38 55.96 22.12
N LEU A 167 -1.28 57.14 21.50
CA LEU A 167 -0.90 57.32 20.10
C LEU A 167 0.52 56.80 19.77
N LYS A 168 1.42 56.72 20.77
CA LYS A 168 2.82 56.28 20.61
C LYS A 168 2.99 54.77 20.51
N ARG A 169 1.97 53.98 20.86
CA ARG A 169 2.01 52.51 20.82
C ARG A 169 0.93 51.98 19.88
N GLU A 170 1.16 50.82 19.27
CA GLU A 170 0.15 50.17 18.42
C GLU A 170 -1.00 49.60 19.26
N THR A 171 -2.16 49.36 18.63
CA THR A 171 -3.26 48.64 19.28
C THR A 171 -2.94 47.15 19.27
N GLU A 172 -2.97 46.49 20.44
CA GLU A 172 -2.74 45.04 20.50
C GLU A 172 -3.74 44.28 19.63
N ALA A 173 -5.00 44.73 19.58
CA ALA A 173 -6.05 44.07 18.79
C ALA A 173 -5.73 44.04 17.29
N VAL A 174 -5.32 45.17 16.69
CA VAL A 174 -4.96 45.21 15.26
C VAL A 174 -3.72 44.37 15.01
N PHE A 175 -2.67 44.54 15.80
CA PHE A 175 -1.44 43.74 15.67
C PHE A 175 -1.72 42.24 15.74
N TRP A 176 -2.54 41.82 16.71
CA TRP A 176 -2.92 40.43 16.87
C TRP A 176 -3.68 39.91 15.64
N ILE A 177 -4.73 40.60 15.16
CA ILE A 177 -5.47 40.18 13.95
C ILE A 177 -4.56 40.13 12.71
N GLU A 178 -3.60 41.04 12.58
CA GLU A 178 -2.62 41.03 11.49
C GLU A 178 -1.71 39.80 11.56
N SER A 179 -1.25 39.44 12.77
CA SER A 179 -0.43 38.25 13.02
C SER A 179 -1.13 36.94 12.63
N LEU A 180 -2.47 36.92 12.58
CA LEU A 180 -3.26 35.76 12.16
C LEU A 180 -3.35 35.61 10.64
N GLY A 181 -2.81 36.56 9.86
CA GLY A 181 -2.86 36.54 8.40
C GLY A 181 -4.24 36.89 7.81
N LEU A 182 -5.12 37.49 8.61
CA LEU A 182 -6.48 37.86 8.20
C LEU A 182 -6.55 39.26 7.56
N LYS A 183 -5.52 40.10 7.72
CA LYS A 183 -5.45 41.43 7.11
C LYS A 183 -5.64 41.34 5.59
N HIS A 184 -6.43 42.26 5.04
CA HIS A 184 -6.78 42.36 3.63
C HIS A 184 -7.60 41.19 3.04
N LYS A 185 -7.97 40.17 3.84
CA LYS A 185 -8.79 39.06 3.36
C LYS A 185 -10.25 39.48 3.20
N LYS A 186 -10.81 39.18 2.03
CA LYS A 186 -12.24 39.36 1.73
C LYS A 186 -13.05 38.24 2.40
N ALA A 187 -14.37 38.41 2.46
CA ALA A 187 -15.29 37.40 3.01
C ALA A 187 -15.18 36.01 2.35
N THR A 188 -14.74 35.91 1.09
CA THR A 188 -14.51 34.65 0.37
C THR A 188 -13.17 33.99 0.72
N GLU A 189 -12.24 34.76 1.29
CA GLU A 189 -10.85 34.36 1.55
C GLU A 189 -10.58 34.13 3.04
N LYS A 190 -11.53 34.46 3.92
CA LYS A 190 -11.45 34.19 5.36
C LYS A 190 -11.20 32.70 5.61
N PHE A 191 -10.43 32.39 6.63
CA PHE A 191 -10.11 31.02 7.06
C PHE A 191 -9.98 30.98 8.58
N PHE A 192 -9.98 29.78 9.15
CA PHE A 192 -9.64 29.60 10.56
C PHE A 192 -8.13 29.56 10.71
N PRO A 193 -7.51 30.44 11.52
CA PRO A 193 -6.09 30.36 11.82
C PRO A 193 -5.71 29.00 12.42
N ASP A 194 -4.48 28.54 12.17
CA ASP A 194 -4.01 27.19 12.56
C ASP A 194 -4.19 26.90 14.06
N PHE A 195 -4.05 27.90 14.92
CA PHE A 195 -4.21 27.76 16.37
C PHE A 195 -5.63 27.33 16.76
N VAL A 196 -6.66 27.68 15.96
CA VAL A 196 -8.07 27.35 16.26
C VAL A 196 -8.29 25.84 16.33
N TYR A 197 -7.57 25.07 15.51
CA TYR A 197 -7.65 23.61 15.51
C TYR A 197 -7.05 22.97 16.76
N GLN A 198 -6.25 23.72 17.53
CA GLN A 198 -5.56 23.27 18.74
C GLN A 198 -6.29 23.71 20.03
N LEU A 199 -7.35 24.52 19.89
CA LEU A 199 -8.10 25.03 21.03
C LEU A 199 -8.79 23.91 21.80
N PRO A 200 -8.93 24.03 23.13
CA PRO A 200 -9.84 23.20 23.88
C PRO A 200 -11.31 23.49 23.48
N ASN A 201 -12.20 22.53 23.69
CA ASN A 201 -13.60 22.53 23.29
C ASN A 201 -14.35 23.72 23.89
N ASN A 202 -14.01 24.13 25.12
CA ASN A 202 -14.61 25.31 25.76
C ASN A 202 -14.28 26.61 25.02
N ASN A 203 -13.01 26.81 24.65
CA ASN A 203 -12.54 27.97 23.90
C ASN A 203 -13.06 27.96 22.46
N LEU A 204 -13.07 26.78 21.83
CA LEU A 204 -13.66 26.59 20.50
C LEU A 204 -15.17 26.89 20.51
N ALA A 205 -15.89 26.49 21.57
CA ALA A 205 -17.31 26.79 21.72
C ALA A 205 -17.59 28.30 21.82
N LEU A 206 -16.75 29.06 22.53
CA LEU A 206 -16.85 30.52 22.57
C LEU A 206 -16.69 31.12 21.17
N LEU A 207 -15.61 30.76 20.45
CA LEU A 207 -15.32 31.29 19.13
C LEU A 207 -16.44 30.98 18.12
N LEU A 208 -16.87 29.72 18.04
CA LEU A 208 -17.95 29.31 17.12
C LEU A 208 -19.31 29.89 17.54
N GLY A 209 -19.55 30.04 18.84
CA GLY A 209 -20.75 30.69 19.36
C GLY A 209 -20.85 32.14 18.92
N LYS A 210 -19.76 32.91 19.00
CA LYS A 210 -19.73 34.30 18.51
C LYS A 210 -19.76 34.41 16.99
N MET A 211 -19.15 33.47 16.26
CA MET A 211 -19.35 33.38 14.80
C MET A 211 -20.82 33.17 14.46
N PHE A 212 -21.48 32.23 15.13
CA PHE A 212 -22.90 31.96 14.93
C PHE A 212 -23.78 33.13 15.40
N GLN A 213 -23.33 33.93 16.38
CA GLN A 213 -24.01 35.16 16.77
C GLN A 213 -24.08 36.18 15.61
N GLY A 214 -23.07 36.29 14.75
CA GLY A 214 -23.16 37.09 13.53
C GLY A 214 -24.01 36.43 12.44
N ASP A 215 -23.42 35.47 11.72
CA ASP A 215 -24.00 34.91 10.49
C ASP A 215 -24.99 33.73 10.70
N GLY A 216 -25.16 33.28 11.94
CA GLY A 216 -26.03 32.15 12.28
C GLY A 216 -27.51 32.52 12.29
N CYS A 217 -28.34 31.62 11.78
CA CYS A 217 -29.79 31.76 11.73
C CYS A 217 -30.47 30.60 12.45
N ILE A 218 -31.47 30.93 13.26
CA ILE A 218 -32.33 29.98 13.94
C ILE A 218 -33.77 30.25 13.50
N ASN A 219 -34.34 29.36 12.68
CA ASN A 219 -35.71 29.49 12.19
C ASN A 219 -36.67 28.59 12.97
N PHE A 220 -37.66 29.21 13.60
CA PHE A 220 -38.69 28.56 14.43
C PHE A 220 -40.05 28.43 13.73
N LYS A 221 -40.19 28.87 12.47
CA LYS A 221 -41.50 28.93 11.76
C LYS A 221 -42.03 27.58 11.24
N ARG A 222 -41.31 26.48 11.44
CA ARG A 222 -41.69 25.13 10.94
C ARG A 222 -41.86 24.17 12.11
N LYS A 223 -42.60 23.06 11.90
CA LYS A 223 -42.78 21.97 12.88
C LYS A 223 -41.46 21.42 13.47
N CYS A 224 -40.32 21.67 12.83
CA CYS A 224 -38.99 21.43 13.38
C CYS A 224 -38.15 22.71 13.24
N PRO A 225 -37.45 23.15 14.30
CA PRO A 225 -36.51 24.26 14.21
C PRO A 225 -35.40 23.92 13.20
N GLN A 226 -34.98 24.91 12.40
CA GLN A 226 -33.87 24.78 11.48
C GLN A 226 -32.75 25.73 11.89
N ILE A 227 -31.58 25.18 12.17
CA ILE A 227 -30.37 25.93 12.47
C ILE A 227 -29.48 25.91 11.22
N PHE A 228 -29.03 27.07 10.78
CA PHE A 228 -28.04 27.15 9.71
C PHE A 228 -27.07 28.30 9.89
N TYR A 229 -25.85 28.13 9.39
CA TYR A 229 -24.82 29.16 9.29
C TYR A 229 -24.51 29.37 7.81
N ALA A 230 -24.39 30.62 7.37
CA ALA A 230 -24.12 30.96 5.98
C ALA A 230 -22.79 31.71 5.85
N THR A 231 -21.99 31.36 4.85
CA THR A 231 -20.73 32.05 4.57
C THR A 231 -20.37 32.00 3.10
N SER A 232 -19.61 32.98 2.61
CA SER A 232 -19.03 32.95 1.27
C SER A 232 -17.68 32.22 1.21
N SER A 233 -17.04 31.96 2.35
CA SER A 233 -15.76 31.26 2.39
C SER A 233 -15.96 29.75 2.46
N VAL A 234 -15.35 29.04 1.51
CA VAL A 234 -15.30 27.57 1.51
C VAL A 234 -14.51 27.03 2.70
N ASN A 235 -13.43 27.72 3.10
CA ASN A 235 -12.58 27.32 4.23
C ASN A 235 -13.33 27.46 5.56
N ILE A 236 -14.09 28.54 5.74
CA ILE A 236 -14.95 28.69 6.91
C ILE A 236 -16.06 27.64 6.89
N ALA A 237 -16.69 27.38 5.74
CA ALA A 237 -17.79 26.42 5.67
C ALA A 237 -17.38 25.00 6.09
N TYR A 238 -16.29 24.48 5.53
CA TYR A 238 -15.78 23.16 5.85
C TYR A 238 -15.08 23.10 7.21
N GLY A 239 -14.38 24.17 7.61
CA GLY A 239 -13.81 24.29 8.95
C GLY A 239 -14.88 24.27 10.05
N PHE A 240 -15.98 25.01 9.86
CA PHE A 240 -17.09 25.04 10.81
C PHE A 240 -17.77 23.65 10.88
N GLN A 241 -17.99 23.00 9.73
CA GLN A 241 -18.49 21.61 9.70
C GLN A 241 -17.56 20.64 10.44
N HIS A 242 -16.25 20.75 10.23
CA HIS A 242 -15.26 19.93 10.93
C HIS A 242 -15.32 20.14 12.45
N PHE A 243 -15.37 21.40 12.91
CA PHE A 243 -15.43 21.68 14.34
C PHE A 243 -16.72 21.20 15.02
N LEU A 244 -17.85 21.18 14.31
CA LEU A 244 -19.08 20.60 14.85
C LEU A 244 -18.93 19.10 15.19
N LEU A 245 -18.04 18.37 14.52
CA LEU A 245 -17.73 16.98 14.88
C LEU A 245 -17.08 16.85 16.26
N ARG A 246 -16.35 17.86 16.73
CA ARG A 246 -15.75 17.85 18.07
C ARG A 246 -16.78 17.84 19.20
N PHE A 247 -18.01 18.22 18.88
CA PHE A 247 -19.15 18.23 19.79
C PHE A 247 -20.18 17.13 19.46
N GLY A 248 -19.84 16.20 18.55
CA GLY A 248 -20.75 15.14 18.09
C GLY A 248 -22.01 15.68 17.41
N ILE A 249 -21.90 16.84 16.74
CA ILE A 249 -22.97 17.51 16.02
C ILE A 249 -22.79 17.24 14.52
N LEU A 250 -23.69 16.44 13.95
CA LEU A 250 -23.70 16.17 12.52
C LEU A 250 -24.31 17.35 11.76
N SER A 251 -23.65 17.76 10.68
CA SER A 251 -24.07 18.89 9.86
C SER A 251 -23.85 18.62 8.37
N SER A 252 -24.52 19.38 7.51
CA SER A 252 -24.39 19.27 6.05
C SER A 252 -24.02 20.61 5.43
N VAL A 253 -23.05 20.61 4.51
CA VAL A 253 -22.62 21.79 3.75
C VAL A 253 -23.29 21.77 2.37
N HIS A 254 -24.03 22.83 2.05
CA HIS A 254 -24.68 23.01 0.76
C HIS A 254 -24.12 24.22 0.03
N LYS A 255 -23.65 24.02 -1.21
CA LYS A 255 -23.25 25.10 -2.12
C LYS A 255 -24.50 25.77 -2.70
N LYS A 256 -24.60 27.09 -2.58
CA LYS A 256 -25.70 27.91 -3.11
C LYS A 256 -25.18 28.99 -4.04
N LYS A 257 -25.97 29.34 -5.05
CA LYS A 257 -25.77 30.49 -5.92
C LYS A 257 -26.79 31.56 -5.55
N PHE A 258 -26.37 32.82 -5.41
CA PHE A 258 -27.26 33.93 -5.11
C PHE A 258 -26.87 35.19 -5.90
N LYS A 259 -27.86 36.03 -6.21
CA LYS A 259 -27.65 37.31 -6.89
C LYS A 259 -27.04 38.32 -5.91
N TYR A 260 -25.97 39.01 -6.31
CA TYR A 260 -25.33 40.05 -5.52
C TYR A 260 -24.69 41.10 -6.43
N ARG A 261 -25.06 42.38 -6.27
CA ARG A 261 -24.56 43.54 -7.04
C ARG A 261 -24.45 43.26 -8.55
N GLY A 262 -25.54 42.80 -9.16
CA GLY A 262 -25.60 42.53 -10.62
C GLY A 262 -24.95 41.23 -11.09
N GLY A 263 -24.29 40.46 -10.22
CA GLY A 263 -23.66 39.17 -10.57
C GLY A 263 -24.20 37.98 -9.76
N ILE A 264 -23.74 36.77 -10.11
CA ILE A 264 -23.98 35.55 -9.32
C ILE A 264 -22.78 35.31 -8.42
N ARG A 265 -23.02 35.22 -7.11
CA ARG A 265 -22.03 34.78 -6.13
C ARG A 265 -22.32 33.37 -5.66
N ILE A 266 -21.24 32.68 -5.28
CA ILE A 266 -21.30 31.37 -4.66
C ILE A 266 -21.15 31.57 -3.15
N GLY A 267 -21.98 30.87 -2.39
CA GLY A 267 -21.80 30.73 -0.95
C GLY A 267 -22.17 29.34 -0.48
N TYR A 268 -22.05 29.15 0.82
CA TYR A 268 -22.17 27.87 1.48
C TYR A 268 -23.11 28.02 2.66
N THR A 269 -23.99 27.04 2.86
CA THR A 269 -24.84 26.95 4.04
C THR A 269 -24.53 25.67 4.78
N ILE A 270 -24.16 25.79 6.05
CA ILE A 270 -24.01 24.67 6.98
C ILE A 270 -25.34 24.51 7.70
N THR A 271 -26.01 23.39 7.52
CA THR A 271 -27.31 23.12 8.14
C THR A 271 -27.17 22.09 9.25
N ILE A 272 -27.78 22.38 10.39
CA ILE A 272 -27.87 21.51 11.55
C ILE A 272 -29.35 21.20 11.73
N ASN A 273 -29.68 19.93 11.55
CA ASN A 273 -31.04 19.42 11.62
C ASN A 273 -31.07 18.27 12.64
N ARG A 274 -32.28 17.91 13.08
CA ARG A 274 -32.59 16.93 14.13
C ARG A 274 -32.48 17.47 15.53
N TYR A 275 -33.35 16.93 16.38
CA TYR A 275 -33.48 17.28 17.78
C TYR A 275 -32.17 17.09 18.56
N ASP A 276 -31.47 15.96 18.40
CA ASP A 276 -30.21 15.70 19.12
C ASP A 276 -29.10 16.71 18.76
N ASN A 277 -28.90 16.98 17.47
CA ASN A 277 -27.89 17.92 17.00
C ASN A 277 -28.25 19.35 17.40
N ILE A 278 -29.54 19.73 17.34
CA ILE A 278 -30.03 21.05 17.74
C ILE A 278 -29.86 21.25 19.24
N GLN A 279 -30.21 20.24 20.05
CA GLN A 279 -30.02 20.26 21.50
C GLN A 279 -28.54 20.45 21.84
N LYS A 280 -27.66 19.55 21.36
CA LYS A 280 -26.21 19.64 21.56
C LYS A 280 -25.66 21.00 21.13
N PHE A 281 -26.12 21.51 19.98
CA PHE A 281 -25.71 22.82 19.47
C PHE A 281 -26.09 23.95 20.43
N ILE A 282 -27.35 24.01 20.87
CA ILE A 282 -27.81 25.09 21.74
C ILE A 282 -27.18 24.98 23.14
N GLU A 283 -27.08 23.78 23.71
CA GLU A 283 -26.41 23.56 25.00
C GLU A 283 -24.93 23.96 24.96
N THR A 284 -24.25 23.70 23.84
CA THR A 284 -22.83 24.01 23.66
C THR A 284 -22.58 25.50 23.39
N PHE A 285 -23.27 26.07 22.40
CA PHE A 285 -22.97 27.41 21.88
C PHE A 285 -23.94 28.49 22.39
N GLY A 286 -25.13 28.10 22.84
CA GLY A 286 -26.20 29.02 23.25
C GLY A 286 -25.81 29.91 24.43
N LYS A 287 -24.98 29.39 25.35
CA LYS A 287 -24.42 30.17 26.47
C LYS A 287 -23.56 31.37 26.04
N HIS A 288 -23.17 31.44 24.77
CA HIS A 288 -22.39 32.53 24.21
C HIS A 288 -23.24 33.50 23.37
N PHE A 289 -24.53 33.24 23.20
CA PHE A 289 -25.43 34.14 22.47
C PHE A 289 -25.84 35.34 23.32
N VAL A 290 -26.20 36.43 22.66
CA VAL A 290 -26.70 37.65 23.29
C VAL A 290 -28.00 38.13 22.63
N GLY A 291 -28.78 38.91 23.38
CA GLY A 291 -30.01 39.54 22.89
C GLY A 291 -31.05 38.55 22.38
N LYS A 292 -31.66 38.86 21.22
CA LYS A 292 -32.77 38.08 20.65
C LYS A 292 -32.39 36.62 20.35
N LYS A 293 -31.15 36.35 19.97
CA LYS A 293 -30.72 35.00 19.56
C LYS A 293 -30.65 34.05 20.75
N ASP A 294 -30.17 34.52 21.91
CA ASP A 294 -30.21 33.78 23.18
C ASP A 294 -31.66 33.44 23.57
N LEU A 295 -32.55 34.43 23.54
CA LEU A 295 -33.97 34.22 23.83
C LEU A 295 -34.62 33.15 22.94
N ILE A 296 -34.30 33.14 21.63
CA ILE A 296 -34.81 32.12 20.70
C ILE A 296 -34.21 30.74 21.02
N ALA A 297 -32.91 30.67 21.31
CA ALA A 297 -32.24 29.42 21.62
C ALA A 297 -32.82 28.76 22.88
N ARG A 298 -33.05 29.54 23.95
CA ARG A 298 -33.72 29.07 25.18
C ARG A 298 -35.14 28.56 24.91
N LYS A 299 -35.91 29.30 24.09
CA LYS A 299 -37.26 28.87 23.69
C LYS A 299 -37.26 27.53 22.97
N ILE A 300 -36.27 27.27 22.11
CA ILE A 300 -36.17 25.98 21.41
C ILE A 300 -35.92 24.83 22.37
N LEU A 301 -35.07 24.99 23.39
CA LEU A 301 -34.86 23.96 24.39
C LEU A 301 -36.11 23.72 25.24
N GLN A 302 -36.83 24.79 25.62
CA GLN A 302 -38.09 24.69 26.37
C GLN A 302 -39.18 24.00 25.55
N SER A 303 -39.31 24.34 24.26
CA SER A 303 -40.28 23.74 23.34
C SER A 303 -39.73 22.48 22.67
N HIS A 304 -38.66 21.88 23.18
CA HIS A 304 -38.00 20.76 22.52
C HIS A 304 -38.85 19.49 22.71
N PRO A 305 -39.45 18.93 21.64
CA PRO A 305 -40.48 17.90 21.77
C PRO A 305 -40.08 16.62 22.52
N ILE A 306 -38.78 16.29 22.52
CA ILE A 306 -38.25 15.13 23.25
C ILE A 306 -38.00 15.48 24.73
N ILE A 307 -37.55 16.70 25.03
CA ILE A 307 -37.21 17.12 26.40
C ILE A 307 -38.49 17.44 27.18
N ASN A 308 -39.44 18.14 26.55
CA ASN A 308 -40.74 18.46 27.12
C ASN A 308 -41.74 17.28 27.11
N LYS A 309 -41.31 16.12 26.59
CA LYS A 309 -42.10 14.87 26.51
C LYS A 309 -43.34 14.93 25.62
N GLU A 310 -43.52 15.94 24.77
CA GLU A 310 -44.62 16.02 23.79
C GLU A 310 -44.51 14.95 22.69
N LEU A 311 -43.29 14.49 22.39
CA LEU A 311 -43.03 13.32 21.55
C LEU A 311 -42.56 12.15 22.42
N PRO A 312 -43.38 11.08 22.59
CA PRO A 312 -43.07 9.97 23.50
C PRO A 312 -41.93 9.06 23.02
N THR A 313 -41.28 9.37 21.88
CA THR A 313 -40.10 8.61 21.44
C THR A 313 -39.01 9.51 20.87
N TRP A 314 -37.80 9.25 21.34
CA TRP A 314 -36.51 9.57 20.72
C TRP A 314 -36.33 9.06 19.26
N SER A 315 -37.24 8.21 18.76
CA SER A 315 -37.23 7.65 17.41
C SER A 315 -37.93 8.52 16.35
N ALA A 316 -38.02 9.84 16.57
CA ALA A 316 -38.66 10.75 15.62
C ALA A 316 -38.12 10.55 14.20
N ARG A 317 -38.98 10.55 13.18
CA ARG A 317 -38.62 10.27 11.77
C ARG A 317 -37.67 11.32 11.18
N GLY A 318 -36.83 10.92 10.22
CA GLY A 318 -36.02 11.84 9.40
C GLY A 318 -34.56 12.04 9.82
N SER A 319 -33.99 11.20 10.69
CA SER A 319 -32.53 11.17 10.85
C SER A 319 -31.89 10.47 9.68
N TYR A 320 -30.72 10.96 9.33
CA TYR A 320 -29.81 10.33 8.41
C TYR A 320 -28.67 9.60 9.12
N ASP A 321 -28.54 9.80 10.45
CA ASP A 321 -27.66 9.02 11.33
C ASP A 321 -28.34 7.69 11.66
N ILE A 322 -28.08 6.72 10.79
CA ILE A 322 -28.68 5.39 10.84
C ILE A 322 -27.60 4.34 10.66
N ILE A 323 -27.80 3.19 11.30
CA ILE A 323 -27.04 1.98 11.01
C ILE A 323 -27.71 1.26 9.82
N PRO A 324 -26.97 1.02 8.73
CA PRO A 324 -27.44 0.28 7.57
C PRO A 324 -28.11 -1.07 7.93
N VAL A 325 -29.20 -1.39 7.23
CA VAL A 325 -29.98 -2.61 7.50
C VAL A 325 -29.12 -3.87 7.45
N ASN A 326 -28.21 -3.95 6.47
CA ASN A 326 -27.36 -5.11 6.25
C ASN A 326 -26.33 -5.35 7.36
N LEU A 327 -25.99 -4.34 8.18
CA LEU A 327 -25.06 -4.51 9.30
C LEU A 327 -25.73 -5.08 10.56
N VAL A 328 -27.00 -4.76 10.79
CA VAL A 328 -27.60 -4.93 12.12
C VAL A 328 -28.86 -5.79 12.15
N ARG A 329 -29.51 -6.01 10.99
CA ARG A 329 -30.83 -6.67 10.95
C ARG A 329 -30.80 -8.11 11.46
N ASN A 330 -29.80 -8.90 11.04
CA ASN A 330 -29.72 -10.30 11.43
C ASN A 330 -29.44 -10.41 12.93
N GLN A 331 -28.51 -9.60 13.45
CA GLN A 331 -28.23 -9.51 14.88
C GLN A 331 -29.47 -9.14 15.70
N ILE A 332 -30.26 -8.12 15.28
CA ILE A 332 -31.52 -7.78 15.96
C ILE A 332 -32.47 -8.97 15.98
N ARG A 333 -32.61 -9.70 14.86
CA ARG A 333 -33.52 -10.85 14.78
C ARG A 333 -33.07 -11.99 15.67
N GLU A 334 -31.78 -12.31 15.65
CA GLU A 334 -31.16 -13.36 16.47
C GLU A 334 -31.32 -13.06 17.96
N VAL A 335 -30.96 -11.85 18.40
CA VAL A 335 -31.09 -11.44 19.82
C VAL A 335 -32.53 -11.55 20.29
N VAL A 336 -33.49 -11.07 19.49
CA VAL A 336 -34.91 -11.10 19.86
C VAL A 336 -35.46 -12.53 19.88
N TYR A 337 -35.10 -13.34 18.89
CA TYR A 337 -35.53 -14.74 18.78
C TYR A 337 -34.95 -15.60 19.92
N ASN A 338 -33.67 -15.45 20.22
CA ASN A 338 -32.99 -16.20 21.29
C ASN A 338 -33.56 -15.89 22.69
N ASN A 339 -34.25 -14.76 22.84
CA ASN A 339 -34.96 -14.40 24.06
C ASN A 339 -36.46 -14.78 24.05
N GLY A 340 -36.90 -15.65 23.12
CA GLY A 340 -38.27 -16.17 23.07
C GLY A 340 -39.34 -15.13 22.71
N LEU A 341 -38.94 -14.04 22.04
CA LEU A 341 -39.84 -12.95 21.65
C LEU A 341 -39.96 -12.86 20.12
N SER A 342 -41.13 -12.39 19.66
CA SER A 342 -41.28 -11.87 18.31
C SER A 342 -41.01 -10.37 18.31
N LEU A 343 -40.62 -9.79 17.17
CA LEU A 343 -40.45 -8.33 17.04
C LEU A 343 -41.75 -7.57 17.33
N GLN A 344 -42.92 -8.17 17.07
CA GLN A 344 -44.22 -7.57 17.45
C GLN A 344 -44.40 -7.56 18.97
N LYS A 345 -44.12 -8.69 19.64
CA LYS A 345 -44.23 -8.81 21.10
C LYS A 345 -43.24 -7.88 21.80
N LEU A 346 -42.01 -7.79 21.30
CA LEU A 346 -41.00 -6.84 21.80
C LEU A 346 -41.48 -5.39 21.67
N ALA A 347 -41.96 -5.00 20.49
CA ALA A 347 -42.45 -3.64 20.27
C ALA A 347 -43.60 -3.27 21.22
N SER A 348 -44.53 -4.22 21.45
CA SER A 348 -45.60 -4.08 22.43
C SER A 348 -45.07 -3.93 23.86
N GLN A 349 -44.13 -4.78 24.29
CA GLN A 349 -43.54 -4.74 25.63
C GLN A 349 -42.76 -3.44 25.90
N MET A 350 -42.13 -2.88 24.87
CA MET A 350 -41.35 -1.65 24.96
C MET A 350 -42.20 -0.40 24.71
N ASN A 351 -43.50 -0.55 24.43
CA ASN A 351 -44.42 0.53 24.06
C ASN A 351 -43.89 1.40 22.90
N ILE A 352 -43.39 0.77 21.85
CA ILE A 352 -42.84 1.44 20.65
C ILE A 352 -43.46 0.90 19.37
N SER A 353 -43.44 1.70 18.32
CA SER A 353 -44.04 1.32 17.03
C SER A 353 -43.29 0.14 16.39
N THR A 354 -44.04 -0.89 15.98
CA THR A 354 -43.53 -2.03 15.21
C THR A 354 -42.80 -1.60 13.92
N ARG A 355 -43.18 -0.47 13.32
CA ARG A 355 -42.52 0.12 12.13
C ARG A 355 -41.04 0.47 12.34
N LEU A 356 -40.60 0.60 13.60
CA LEU A 356 -39.18 0.76 13.92
C LEU A 356 -38.36 -0.48 13.56
N PHE A 357 -38.97 -1.67 13.64
CA PHE A 357 -38.33 -2.96 13.42
C PHE A 357 -38.57 -3.56 12.03
N PHE A 358 -39.83 -3.52 11.58
CA PHE A 358 -40.24 -4.17 10.33
C PHE A 358 -39.84 -3.36 9.10
N LYS A 359 -39.41 -4.07 8.06
CA LYS A 359 -39.03 -3.54 6.74
C LYS A 359 -40.31 -3.36 5.92
N ASP A 360 -40.61 -2.15 5.47
CA ASP A 360 -41.16 -1.99 4.12
C ASP A 360 -39.98 -1.94 3.15
N ASP A 361 -40.16 -2.20 1.85
CA ASP A 361 -39.04 -2.29 0.90
C ASP A 361 -38.18 -1.03 0.75
N ARG A 362 -38.54 0.04 1.45
CA ARG A 362 -37.88 1.35 1.46
C ARG A 362 -36.98 1.57 2.68
N LYS A 363 -36.93 0.65 3.67
CA LYS A 363 -36.12 0.85 4.88
C LYS A 363 -34.61 0.72 4.57
N ILE A 364 -33.89 1.83 4.68
CA ILE A 364 -32.44 1.95 4.40
C ILE A 364 -31.53 1.84 5.64
N GLY A 365 -32.12 1.77 6.85
CA GLY A 365 -31.39 1.57 8.11
C GLY A 365 -32.27 1.72 9.34
N TYR A 366 -31.64 1.58 10.50
CA TYR A 366 -32.22 1.75 11.82
C TYR A 366 -31.58 2.95 12.50
N LEU A 367 -32.36 3.73 13.24
CA LEU A 367 -31.80 4.78 14.10
C LEU A 367 -30.87 4.13 15.13
N ARG A 368 -29.75 4.80 15.43
CA ARG A 368 -28.81 4.35 16.49
C ARG A 368 -29.54 4.17 17.80
N GLU A 369 -30.44 5.11 18.04
CA GLU A 369 -31.44 5.04 19.07
C GLU A 369 -32.13 3.68 19.08
N THR A 370 -32.94 3.36 18.07
CA THR A 370 -33.68 2.09 18.04
C THR A 370 -32.80 0.87 18.38
N ILE A 371 -31.55 0.84 17.92
CA ILE A 371 -30.60 -0.24 18.24
C ILE A 371 -30.18 -0.23 19.70
N ASN A 372 -29.82 0.94 20.26
CA ASN A 372 -29.48 1.11 21.67
C ASN A 372 -30.58 0.63 22.63
N LEU A 373 -31.86 0.83 22.28
CA LEU A 373 -32.96 0.33 23.10
C LEU A 373 -32.97 -1.19 23.16
N ILE A 374 -32.75 -1.86 22.02
CA ILE A 374 -32.68 -3.32 21.94
C ILE A 374 -31.44 -3.81 22.69
N ALA A 375 -30.28 -3.19 22.43
CA ALA A 375 -29.01 -3.51 23.08
C ALA A 375 -29.14 -3.48 24.61
N ARG A 376 -29.74 -2.41 25.16
CA ARG A 376 -29.97 -2.28 26.62
C ARG A 376 -30.99 -3.30 27.14
N LYS A 377 -32.07 -3.56 26.40
CA LYS A 377 -33.12 -4.50 26.83
C LYS A 377 -32.60 -5.93 27.00
N PHE A 378 -31.67 -6.34 26.14
CA PHE A 378 -31.11 -7.70 26.13
C PHE A 378 -29.65 -7.77 26.60
N ASN A 379 -29.07 -6.66 27.05
CA ASN A 379 -27.66 -6.53 27.41
C ASN A 379 -26.70 -7.04 26.31
N ASP A 380 -27.01 -6.75 25.04
CA ASP A 380 -26.22 -7.21 23.89
C ASP A 380 -25.09 -6.23 23.54
N GLN A 381 -23.85 -6.67 23.71
CA GLN A 381 -22.66 -5.84 23.53
C GLN A 381 -22.36 -5.52 22.05
N SER A 382 -22.75 -6.38 21.11
CA SER A 382 -22.54 -6.15 19.67
C SER A 382 -23.43 -5.01 19.17
N LEU A 383 -24.72 -5.07 19.49
CA LEU A 383 -25.68 -4.03 19.17
C LEU A 383 -25.32 -2.71 19.88
N PHE A 384 -24.81 -2.78 21.12
CA PHE A 384 -24.32 -1.61 21.83
C PHE A 384 -23.14 -0.96 21.11
N SER A 385 -22.13 -1.75 20.72
CA SER A 385 -20.97 -1.26 19.95
C SER A 385 -21.35 -0.60 18.62
N LEU A 386 -22.30 -1.19 17.89
CA LEU A 386 -22.81 -0.60 16.64
C LEU A 386 -23.56 0.72 16.88
N ALA A 387 -24.43 0.76 17.88
CA ALA A 387 -25.24 1.93 18.19
C ALA A 387 -24.40 3.12 18.70
N GLU A 388 -23.34 2.83 19.46
CA GLU A 388 -22.42 3.82 20.00
C GLU A 388 -21.17 4.05 19.11
N SER A 389 -21.05 3.39 17.95
CA SER A 389 -19.89 3.55 17.07
C SER A 389 -19.63 5.02 16.69
N ASP A 390 -18.36 5.36 16.48
CA ASP A 390 -17.94 6.72 16.09
C ASP A 390 -18.09 6.98 14.57
N ILE A 391 -18.79 6.08 13.86
CA ILE A 391 -19.00 6.13 12.41
C ILE A 391 -20.31 6.85 12.10
N TYR A 392 -20.32 7.70 11.09
CA TYR A 392 -21.52 8.16 10.40
C TYR A 392 -21.51 7.59 8.98
N TRP A 393 -22.53 6.79 8.66
CA TRP A 393 -22.70 6.16 7.35
C TRP A 393 -23.26 7.16 6.34
N ASP A 394 -22.35 7.89 5.68
CA ASP A 394 -22.70 8.97 4.77
C ASP A 394 -22.88 8.47 3.34
N GLU A 395 -23.91 8.97 2.68
CA GLU A 395 -24.29 8.51 1.35
C GLU A 395 -23.49 9.26 0.28
N ILE A 396 -22.91 8.55 -0.69
CA ILE A 396 -22.24 9.17 -1.83
C ILE A 396 -23.27 9.79 -2.76
N LYS A 397 -23.18 11.11 -2.96
CA LYS A 397 -24.04 11.85 -3.89
C LYS A 397 -23.45 11.94 -5.28
N LYS A 398 -22.13 12.04 -5.40
CA LYS A 398 -21.42 12.16 -6.67
C LYS A 398 -20.06 11.49 -6.63
N ILE A 399 -19.66 10.91 -7.76
CA ILE A 399 -18.31 10.46 -8.07
C ILE A 399 -17.99 11.04 -9.45
N GLU A 400 -17.01 11.92 -9.54
CA GLU A 400 -16.69 12.67 -10.75
C GLU A 400 -15.19 12.53 -11.09
N LYS A 401 -14.84 12.43 -12.37
CA LYS A 401 -13.41 12.44 -12.78
C LYS A 401 -12.80 13.79 -12.40
N ALA A 402 -11.66 13.78 -11.72
CA ALA A 402 -10.99 14.97 -11.20
C ALA A 402 -9.58 15.17 -11.80
N GLY A 403 -9.31 14.60 -12.97
CA GLY A 403 -8.03 14.73 -13.67
C GLY A 403 -6.93 13.88 -13.06
N THR A 404 -5.68 14.29 -13.25
CA THR A 404 -4.48 13.60 -12.76
C THR A 404 -3.76 14.44 -11.73
N GLU A 405 -3.55 13.90 -10.53
CA GLU A 405 -2.94 14.61 -9.41
C GLU A 405 -1.82 13.79 -8.77
N LYS A 406 -0.93 14.47 -8.04
CA LYS A 406 0.06 13.81 -7.18
C LYS A 406 -0.68 13.10 -6.04
N THR A 407 -0.51 11.79 -5.92
CA THR A 407 -1.17 11.01 -4.88
C THR A 407 -0.18 10.60 -3.80
N TYR A 408 -0.67 10.56 -2.56
CA TYR A 408 0.10 10.21 -1.38
C TYR A 408 -0.74 9.25 -0.55
N ASP A 409 -0.09 8.41 0.23
CA ASP A 409 -0.75 7.44 1.09
C ASP A 409 0.00 7.27 2.41
N LEU A 410 -0.66 6.69 3.41
CA LEU A 410 -0.13 6.42 4.73
C LEU A 410 -0.16 4.92 5.01
N SER A 411 0.83 4.45 5.76
CA SER A 411 0.75 3.15 6.45
C SER A 411 0.54 3.39 7.93
N ILE A 412 -0.64 2.98 8.41
CA ILE A 412 -0.97 2.93 9.84
C ILE A 412 -0.82 1.50 10.35
N ASP A 413 -0.26 1.37 11.56
CA ASP A 413 -0.10 0.11 12.27
C ASP A 413 -1.44 -0.44 12.77
N GLU A 414 -1.57 -1.77 12.79
CA GLU A 414 -2.72 -2.59 13.23
C GLU A 414 -4.04 -2.36 12.48
N THR A 415 -4.50 -1.11 12.40
CA THR A 415 -5.83 -0.71 11.93
C THR A 415 -5.90 -0.47 10.43
N HIS A 416 -4.76 -0.18 9.81
CA HIS A 416 -4.60 0.05 8.37
C HIS A 416 -5.55 1.08 7.74
N ASN A 417 -6.07 2.02 8.53
CA ASN A 417 -6.95 3.07 8.06
C ASN A 417 -6.67 4.39 8.76
N PHE A 418 -7.16 5.50 8.20
CA PHE A 418 -7.01 6.83 8.76
C PHE A 418 -8.11 7.78 8.31
N ILE A 419 -8.23 8.91 9.00
CA ILE A 419 -9.18 9.97 8.64
C ILE A 419 -8.50 11.03 7.77
N ALA A 420 -8.97 11.17 6.53
CA ALA A 420 -8.57 12.20 5.59
C ALA A 420 -9.79 13.00 5.11
N ASN A 421 -9.73 14.33 5.20
CA ASN A 421 -10.86 15.23 4.88
C ASN A 421 -12.18 14.80 5.54
N ASP A 422 -12.09 14.34 6.80
CA ASP A 422 -13.20 13.78 7.57
C ASP A 422 -13.90 12.60 6.86
N ILE A 423 -13.15 11.74 6.19
CA ILE A 423 -13.61 10.48 5.62
C ILE A 423 -12.64 9.38 6.07
N ILE A 424 -13.16 8.22 6.44
CA ILE A 424 -12.36 7.07 6.88
C ILE A 424 -11.92 6.30 5.63
N VAL A 425 -10.62 6.20 5.42
CA VAL A 425 -9.99 5.59 4.24
C VAL A 425 -8.94 4.56 4.65
N HIS A 426 -8.66 3.58 3.79
CA HIS A 426 -7.70 2.51 4.08
C HIS A 426 -6.32 2.80 3.49
N ASN A 427 -5.27 2.17 4.03
CA ASN A 427 -3.97 2.07 3.38
C ASN A 427 -4.14 1.37 2.01
N SER A 428 -3.68 1.96 0.91
CA SER A 428 -3.93 1.40 -0.43
C SER A 428 -2.96 0.29 -0.84
N HIS A 429 -1.88 0.05 -0.09
CA HIS A 429 -0.70 -0.68 -0.61
C HIS A 429 -0.32 -1.96 0.14
N ALA A 430 -0.53 -2.05 1.46
CA ALA A 430 0.00 -3.14 2.27
C ALA A 430 -0.72 -4.48 2.03
N VAL A 431 -2.06 -4.47 1.95
CA VAL A 431 -2.87 -5.69 1.83
C VAL A 431 -2.68 -6.36 0.47
N CYS A 432 -2.57 -5.58 -0.61
CA CYS A 432 -2.36 -6.13 -1.96
C CYS A 432 -1.02 -6.87 -2.06
N TYR A 433 0.05 -6.34 -1.47
CA TYR A 433 1.35 -7.04 -1.44
C TYR A 433 1.36 -8.21 -0.47
N ALA A 434 0.71 -8.10 0.69
CA ALA A 434 0.59 -9.21 1.63
C ALA A 434 -0.15 -10.40 1.00
N LEU A 435 -1.19 -10.15 0.21
CA LEU A 435 -1.93 -11.21 -0.50
C LEU A 435 -1.04 -11.92 -1.53
N ILE A 436 -0.26 -11.18 -2.33
CA ILE A 436 0.68 -11.77 -3.29
C ILE A 436 1.77 -12.57 -2.57
N GLY A 437 2.30 -12.05 -1.46
CA GLY A 437 3.26 -12.75 -0.62
C GLY A 437 2.70 -14.06 -0.06
N TYR A 438 1.47 -14.03 0.45
CA TYR A 438 0.77 -15.21 0.94
C TYR A 438 0.51 -16.23 -0.18
N GLN A 439 0.03 -15.80 -1.34
CA GLN A 439 -0.21 -16.69 -2.49
C GLN A 439 1.08 -17.36 -2.97
N THR A 440 2.18 -16.60 -3.04
CA THR A 440 3.49 -17.13 -3.42
C THR A 440 3.98 -18.17 -2.40
N ALA A 441 3.83 -17.88 -1.11
CA ALA A 441 4.17 -18.81 -0.04
C ALA A 441 3.28 -20.07 -0.05
N TYR A 442 1.98 -19.92 -0.30
CA TYR A 442 1.02 -21.01 -0.43
C TYR A 442 1.39 -21.96 -1.57
N LEU A 443 1.73 -21.43 -2.75
CA LEU A 443 2.18 -22.23 -3.88
C LEU A 443 3.49 -22.95 -3.57
N LYS A 444 4.47 -22.27 -2.95
CA LYS A 444 5.74 -22.91 -2.56
C LYS A 444 5.55 -24.01 -1.50
N ALA A 445 4.55 -23.89 -0.63
CA ALA A 445 4.28 -24.87 0.42
C ALA A 445 3.50 -26.09 -0.07
N ASN A 446 2.52 -25.91 -0.97
CA ASN A 446 1.61 -26.98 -1.40
C ASN A 446 1.95 -27.58 -2.78
N TYR A 447 2.62 -26.82 -3.64
CA TYR A 447 2.99 -27.21 -5.01
C TYR A 447 4.47 -26.87 -5.28
N PRO A 448 5.41 -27.44 -4.49
CA PRO A 448 6.80 -27.01 -4.48
C PRO A 448 7.51 -27.23 -5.83
N VAL A 449 7.22 -28.35 -6.51
CA VAL A 449 7.84 -28.69 -7.81
C VAL A 449 7.33 -27.77 -8.90
N GLU A 450 6.01 -27.55 -8.98
CA GLU A 450 5.37 -26.69 -9.98
C GLU A 450 5.75 -25.22 -9.75
N SER A 451 5.76 -24.77 -8.49
CA SER A 451 6.18 -23.42 -8.11
C SER A 451 7.63 -23.16 -8.49
N MET A 452 8.54 -24.10 -8.20
CA MET A 452 9.94 -24.00 -8.59
C MET A 452 10.12 -24.01 -10.11
N THR A 453 9.35 -24.85 -10.82
CA THR A 453 9.36 -24.90 -12.29
C THR A 453 8.92 -23.58 -12.90
N ALA A 454 7.85 -22.97 -12.38
CA ALA A 454 7.40 -21.65 -12.84
C ALA A 454 8.44 -20.55 -12.62
N LEU A 455 9.17 -20.59 -11.50
CA LEU A 455 10.28 -19.65 -11.23
C LEU A 455 11.44 -19.83 -12.21
N LEU A 456 11.77 -21.09 -12.57
CA LEU A 456 12.79 -21.40 -13.57
C LEU A 456 12.39 -20.89 -14.96
N ASN A 457 11.15 -21.13 -15.40
CA ASN A 457 10.65 -20.65 -16.68
C ASN A 457 10.63 -19.12 -16.77
N ASN A 458 10.21 -18.44 -15.70
CA ASN A 458 10.23 -16.97 -15.66
C ASN A 458 11.66 -16.39 -15.72
N SER A 459 12.67 -17.18 -15.35
CA SER A 459 14.09 -16.78 -15.36
C SER A 459 14.86 -17.40 -16.54
N ALA A 460 14.19 -17.99 -17.53
CA ALA A 460 14.81 -18.80 -18.58
C ALA A 460 15.90 -18.08 -19.41
N ASN A 461 15.87 -16.74 -19.45
CA ASN A 461 16.83 -15.92 -20.18
C ASN A 461 18.04 -15.46 -19.32
N ASP A 462 18.07 -15.79 -18.04
CA ASP A 462 19.12 -15.41 -17.09
C ASP A 462 19.79 -16.65 -16.50
N VAL A 463 20.92 -17.05 -17.11
CA VAL A 463 21.69 -18.25 -16.74
C VAL A 463 22.20 -18.19 -15.30
N GLU A 464 22.56 -17.00 -14.80
CA GLU A 464 23.01 -16.84 -13.41
C GLU A 464 21.84 -17.07 -12.46
N ARG A 465 20.65 -16.56 -12.79
CA ARG A 465 19.44 -16.75 -11.99
C ARG A 465 18.94 -18.18 -12.00
N ILE A 466 18.97 -18.86 -13.16
CA ILE A 466 18.65 -20.29 -13.28
C ILE A 466 19.57 -21.12 -12.37
N SER A 467 20.87 -20.85 -12.41
CA SER A 467 21.84 -21.57 -11.58
C SER A 467 21.53 -21.42 -10.08
N LEU A 468 21.11 -20.24 -9.64
CA LEU A 468 20.69 -19.98 -8.27
C LEU A 468 19.40 -20.73 -7.91
N LEU A 469 18.41 -20.73 -8.80
CA LEU A 469 17.13 -21.42 -8.59
C LEU A 469 17.30 -22.95 -8.56
N ILE A 470 18.17 -23.52 -9.39
CA ILE A 470 18.44 -24.96 -9.37
C ILE A 470 19.14 -25.37 -8.07
N ASN A 471 20.08 -24.57 -7.57
CA ASN A 471 20.69 -24.82 -6.26
C ASN A 471 19.66 -24.77 -5.12
N GLU A 472 18.70 -23.84 -5.19
CA GLU A 472 17.58 -23.78 -4.26
C GLU A 472 16.66 -25.01 -4.38
N ALA A 473 16.34 -25.44 -5.61
CA ALA A 473 15.55 -26.64 -5.86
C ALA A 473 16.19 -27.88 -5.23
N ARG A 474 17.50 -28.08 -5.48
CA ARG A 474 18.30 -29.15 -4.87
C ARG A 474 18.29 -29.07 -3.34
N ARG A 475 18.41 -27.87 -2.77
CA ARG A 475 18.34 -27.64 -1.31
C ARG A 475 16.99 -28.05 -0.71
N THR A 476 15.91 -27.93 -1.48
CA THR A 476 14.56 -28.34 -1.07
C THR A 476 14.23 -29.80 -1.44
N GLY A 477 15.21 -30.58 -1.90
CA GLY A 477 15.03 -32.00 -2.26
C GLY A 477 14.43 -32.24 -3.64
N ILE A 478 14.35 -31.22 -4.50
CA ILE A 478 13.84 -31.30 -5.87
C ILE A 478 15.03 -31.44 -6.81
N ALA A 479 15.21 -32.60 -7.45
CA ALA A 479 16.27 -32.77 -8.42
C ALA A 479 15.90 -32.11 -9.75
N VAL A 480 16.89 -31.47 -10.40
CA VAL A 480 16.75 -30.95 -11.75
C VAL A 480 17.49 -31.89 -12.69
N LEU A 481 16.73 -32.64 -13.48
CA LEU A 481 17.22 -33.65 -14.41
C LEU A 481 17.76 -32.98 -15.68
N PRO A 482 18.82 -33.53 -16.31
CA PRO A 482 19.40 -32.96 -17.53
C PRO A 482 18.39 -32.93 -18.69
N PRO A 483 18.62 -32.07 -19.69
CA PRO A 483 17.79 -32.08 -20.89
C PRO A 483 17.87 -33.43 -21.60
N ASP A 484 16.81 -33.81 -22.31
CA ASP A 484 16.74 -35.05 -23.09
C ASP A 484 15.78 -34.84 -24.26
N VAL A 485 16.21 -35.00 -25.51
CA VAL A 485 15.36 -34.79 -26.70
C VAL A 485 14.12 -35.67 -26.71
N ASN A 486 14.13 -36.80 -26.01
CA ASN A 486 12.98 -37.71 -25.91
C ASN A 486 12.03 -37.39 -24.75
N LYS A 487 12.42 -36.54 -23.80
CA LYS A 487 11.60 -36.23 -22.60
C LYS A 487 11.34 -34.75 -22.39
N SER A 488 12.33 -33.91 -22.64
CA SER A 488 12.23 -32.46 -22.50
C SER A 488 11.31 -31.84 -23.55
N VAL A 489 10.79 -30.67 -23.22
CA VAL A 489 10.10 -29.74 -24.14
C VAL A 489 10.86 -28.42 -24.17
N ALA A 490 10.25 -27.35 -24.68
CA ALA A 490 10.89 -26.04 -24.72
C ALA A 490 11.23 -25.51 -23.32
N GLU A 491 10.24 -25.49 -22.43
CA GLU A 491 10.34 -24.98 -21.06
C GLU A 491 10.74 -26.08 -20.06
N PHE A 492 11.13 -25.68 -18.85
CA PHE A 492 11.24 -26.61 -17.72
C PHE A 492 9.85 -27.18 -17.40
N VAL A 493 9.80 -28.48 -17.09
CA VAL A 493 8.54 -29.17 -16.76
C VAL A 493 8.68 -30.05 -15.52
N PRO A 494 7.62 -30.17 -14.70
CA PRO A 494 7.61 -31.15 -13.61
C PRO A 494 7.67 -32.58 -14.16
N GLU A 495 8.56 -33.40 -13.60
CA GLU A 495 8.68 -34.84 -13.90
C GLU A 495 8.62 -35.61 -12.57
N GLY A 496 7.38 -35.90 -12.12
CA GLY A 496 7.14 -36.51 -10.81
C GLY A 496 7.55 -35.56 -9.68
N GLN A 497 8.53 -35.98 -8.86
CA GLN A 497 9.09 -35.18 -7.76
C GLN A 497 10.29 -34.31 -8.20
N ASN A 498 10.61 -34.31 -9.49
CA ASN A 498 11.77 -33.65 -10.06
C ASN A 498 11.34 -32.64 -11.13
N ILE A 499 12.31 -31.89 -11.66
CA ILE A 499 12.10 -30.94 -12.75
C ILE A 499 12.99 -31.36 -13.91
N ARG A 500 12.44 -31.49 -15.11
CA ARG A 500 13.20 -31.74 -16.34
C ARG A 500 13.67 -30.42 -16.94
N PHE A 501 14.95 -30.34 -17.32
CA PHE A 501 15.50 -29.17 -17.99
C PHE A 501 14.84 -28.93 -19.35
N GLY A 502 14.45 -27.68 -19.62
CA GLY A 502 13.90 -27.27 -20.91
C GLY A 502 14.98 -27.11 -21.97
N ILE A 503 14.71 -27.54 -23.21
CA ILE A 503 15.67 -27.48 -24.33
C ILE A 503 16.04 -26.02 -24.66
N LEU A 504 15.08 -25.09 -24.52
CA LEU A 504 15.29 -23.67 -24.82
C LEU A 504 16.26 -22.98 -23.84
N ALA A 505 16.38 -23.51 -22.61
CA ALA A 505 17.28 -22.97 -21.60
C ALA A 505 18.76 -23.35 -21.83
N ILE A 506 19.05 -24.17 -22.84
CA ILE A 506 20.42 -24.52 -23.25
C ILE A 506 21.01 -23.36 -24.03
N LYS A 507 22.17 -22.86 -23.61
CA LYS A 507 22.89 -21.79 -24.33
C LYS A 507 23.15 -22.19 -25.78
N ASN A 508 22.92 -21.27 -26.70
CA ASN A 508 23.03 -21.44 -28.16
C ASN A 508 21.91 -22.26 -28.84
N ILE A 509 20.83 -22.59 -28.14
CA ILE A 509 19.61 -23.13 -28.74
C ILE A 509 18.57 -22.03 -28.93
N GLY A 510 17.90 -22.02 -30.09
CA GLY A 510 16.83 -21.08 -30.41
C GLY A 510 15.44 -21.68 -30.22
N THR A 511 14.43 -20.81 -30.13
CA THR A 511 13.02 -21.22 -29.99
C THR A 511 12.55 -22.08 -31.15
N HIS A 512 12.84 -21.67 -32.38
CA HIS A 512 12.40 -22.36 -33.60
C HIS A 512 12.88 -23.82 -33.66
N ILE A 513 14.18 -24.08 -33.48
CA ILE A 513 14.71 -25.45 -33.52
C ILE A 513 14.12 -26.32 -32.40
N THR A 514 13.80 -25.73 -31.26
CA THR A 514 13.22 -26.46 -30.13
C THR A 514 11.80 -26.93 -30.45
N GLU A 515 10.98 -26.05 -31.04
CA GLU A 515 9.63 -26.38 -31.50
C GLU A 515 9.67 -27.49 -32.56
N VAL A 516 10.58 -27.38 -33.54
CA VAL A 516 10.75 -28.42 -34.58
C VAL A 516 11.09 -29.78 -33.98
N ILE A 517 12.01 -29.84 -33.01
CA ILE A 517 12.38 -31.11 -32.35
C ILE A 517 11.17 -31.74 -31.65
N VAL A 518 10.39 -30.92 -30.93
CA VAL A 518 9.21 -31.41 -30.19
C VAL A 518 8.10 -31.84 -31.14
N ASP A 519 7.81 -31.07 -32.18
CA ASP A 519 6.77 -31.37 -33.17
C ASP A 519 7.08 -32.64 -33.95
N GLU A 520 8.31 -32.81 -34.41
CA GLU A 520 8.73 -34.02 -35.13
C GLU A 520 8.70 -35.25 -34.22
N ARG A 521 9.07 -35.13 -32.94
CA ARG A 521 8.90 -36.21 -31.95
C ARG A 521 7.43 -36.56 -31.73
N MET A 522 6.55 -35.56 -31.68
CA MET A 522 5.10 -35.78 -31.52
C MET A 522 4.48 -36.47 -32.74
N ARG A 523 4.98 -36.19 -33.95
CA ARG A 523 4.51 -36.81 -35.20
C ARG A 523 5.11 -38.20 -35.46
N GLY A 524 6.42 -38.34 -35.29
CA GLY A 524 7.19 -39.53 -35.66
C GLY A 524 7.52 -40.48 -34.50
N GLY A 525 7.12 -40.15 -33.26
CA GLY A 525 7.51 -40.88 -32.06
C GLY A 525 8.93 -40.56 -31.58
N PRO A 526 9.40 -41.25 -30.51
CA PRO A 526 10.72 -40.99 -29.92
C PRO A 526 11.86 -41.29 -30.89
N PHE A 527 12.94 -40.52 -30.78
CA PHE A 527 14.17 -40.73 -31.53
C PHE A 527 14.92 -41.94 -30.98
N THR A 528 15.36 -42.82 -31.88
CA THR A 528 15.99 -44.10 -31.54
C THR A 528 17.52 -44.06 -31.56
N SER A 529 18.10 -43.16 -32.36
CA SER A 529 19.55 -43.01 -32.53
C SER A 529 19.90 -41.60 -33.01
N ILE A 530 21.19 -41.23 -32.98
CA ILE A 530 21.62 -39.94 -33.54
C ILE A 530 21.33 -39.83 -35.05
N SER A 531 21.46 -40.93 -35.79
CA SER A 531 21.12 -41.01 -37.22
C SER A 531 19.64 -40.75 -37.48
N ASP A 532 18.79 -41.28 -36.61
CA ASP A 532 17.34 -41.09 -36.65
C ASP A 532 16.97 -39.63 -36.33
N PHE A 533 17.60 -39.04 -35.30
CA PHE A 533 17.40 -37.64 -34.93
C PHE A 533 17.76 -36.68 -36.07
N VAL A 534 18.98 -36.76 -36.60
CA VAL A 534 19.42 -35.86 -37.68
C VAL A 534 18.76 -36.18 -39.03
N GLY A 535 18.28 -37.41 -39.20
CA GLY A 535 17.53 -37.85 -40.37
C GLY A 535 16.07 -37.38 -40.38
N ARG A 536 15.49 -36.99 -39.24
CA ARG A 536 14.13 -36.43 -39.14
C ARG A 536 14.12 -34.90 -39.06
N ILE A 537 15.10 -34.32 -38.36
CA ILE A 537 15.16 -32.88 -38.15
C ILE A 537 15.91 -32.19 -39.30
N HIS A 538 15.18 -31.78 -40.33
CA HIS A 538 15.73 -31.12 -41.54
C HIS A 538 15.61 -29.59 -41.54
N ASP A 539 15.75 -28.96 -40.37
CA ASP A 539 15.66 -27.51 -40.23
C ASP A 539 17.02 -26.82 -40.43
N ARG A 540 17.00 -25.58 -40.90
CA ARG A 540 18.22 -24.76 -41.10
C ARG A 540 18.84 -24.31 -39.77
N ASP A 541 18.03 -24.24 -38.71
CA ASP A 541 18.46 -23.81 -37.38
C ASP A 541 19.11 -24.95 -36.59
N LEU A 542 19.05 -26.20 -37.08
CA LEU A 542 19.92 -27.30 -36.63
C LEU A 542 21.31 -27.19 -37.28
N ASN A 543 22.01 -26.11 -36.97
CA ASN A 543 23.38 -25.87 -37.44
C ASN A 543 24.42 -26.54 -36.51
N LYS A 544 25.70 -26.40 -36.86
CA LYS A 544 26.83 -26.92 -36.07
C LYS A 544 26.76 -26.48 -34.61
N LYS A 545 26.49 -25.20 -34.36
CA LYS A 545 26.50 -24.63 -33.00
C LYS A 545 25.37 -25.21 -32.13
N SER A 546 24.17 -25.34 -32.69
CA SER A 546 23.04 -25.95 -31.96
C SER A 546 23.24 -27.44 -31.72
N LEU A 547 23.79 -28.16 -32.70
CA LEU A 547 24.05 -29.60 -32.55
C LEU A 547 25.16 -29.85 -31.51
N GLU A 548 26.24 -29.06 -31.51
CA GLU A 548 27.26 -29.10 -30.45
C GLU A 548 26.64 -28.86 -29.08
N ALA A 549 25.74 -27.87 -28.97
CA ALA A 549 25.10 -27.55 -27.71
C ALA A 549 24.20 -28.68 -27.19
N LEU A 550 23.42 -29.34 -28.07
CA LEU A 550 22.61 -30.51 -27.70
C LEU A 550 23.47 -31.71 -27.27
N VAL A 551 24.59 -31.96 -27.94
CA VAL A 551 25.53 -33.03 -27.55
C VAL A 551 26.17 -32.72 -26.20
N LYS A 552 26.77 -31.53 -26.07
CA LYS A 552 27.54 -31.14 -24.87
C LYS A 552 26.68 -31.02 -23.61
N SER A 553 25.43 -30.59 -23.75
CA SER A 553 24.46 -30.51 -22.64
C SER A 553 23.89 -31.86 -22.17
N GLY A 554 24.15 -32.95 -22.91
CA GLY A 554 23.59 -34.27 -22.61
C GLY A 554 22.19 -34.51 -23.16
N ALA A 555 21.63 -33.58 -23.93
CA ALA A 555 20.29 -33.74 -24.50
C ALA A 555 20.15 -34.96 -25.42
N LEU A 556 21.25 -35.45 -26.00
CA LEU A 556 21.29 -36.60 -26.90
C LEU A 556 21.80 -37.89 -26.24
N ASP A 557 22.10 -37.88 -24.92
CA ASP A 557 22.67 -39.04 -24.23
C ASP A 557 21.73 -40.27 -24.28
N SER A 558 20.41 -40.05 -24.34
CA SER A 558 19.39 -41.11 -24.46
C SER A 558 19.45 -41.88 -25.79
N LEU A 559 20.16 -41.35 -26.79
CA LEU A 559 20.35 -41.98 -28.11
C LEU A 559 21.56 -42.93 -28.15
N GLY A 560 22.24 -43.14 -27.02
CA GLY A 560 23.39 -44.03 -26.91
C GLY A 560 24.67 -43.51 -27.59
N VAL A 561 24.72 -42.23 -27.94
CA VAL A 561 25.87 -41.61 -28.59
C VAL A 561 26.86 -41.09 -27.57
N GLU A 562 28.14 -41.40 -27.75
CA GLU A 562 29.21 -40.84 -26.92
C GLU A 562 29.47 -39.38 -27.34
N ARG A 563 29.51 -38.45 -26.37
CA ARG A 563 29.57 -37.00 -26.63
C ARG A 563 30.82 -36.58 -27.43
N MET A 564 32.01 -37.08 -27.10
CA MET A 564 33.26 -36.79 -27.85
C MET A 564 33.20 -37.35 -29.26
N ALA A 565 32.69 -38.57 -29.42
CA ALA A 565 32.51 -39.18 -30.74
C ALA A 565 31.56 -38.34 -31.62
N ALA A 566 30.42 -37.90 -31.08
CA ALA A 566 29.50 -37.01 -31.80
C ALA A 566 30.15 -35.66 -32.16
N LEU A 567 30.93 -35.07 -31.26
CA LEU A 567 31.60 -33.78 -31.50
C LEU A 567 32.69 -33.87 -32.57
N LYS A 568 33.55 -34.89 -32.55
CA LYS A 568 34.61 -35.05 -33.56
C LYS A 568 34.06 -35.34 -34.96
N ASN A 569 32.91 -36.00 -35.04
CA ASN A 569 32.27 -36.34 -36.32
C ASN A 569 31.19 -35.32 -36.73
N ILE A 570 31.08 -34.16 -36.07
CA ILE A 570 29.92 -33.28 -36.25
C ILE A 570 29.82 -32.68 -37.66
N ASP A 571 30.96 -32.36 -38.28
CA ASP A 571 31.01 -31.83 -39.65
C ASP A 571 30.57 -32.90 -40.66
N ASP A 572 30.96 -34.16 -40.43
CA ASP A 572 30.55 -35.29 -41.26
C ASP A 572 29.05 -35.59 -41.08
N ILE A 573 28.54 -35.53 -39.84
CA ILE A 573 27.10 -35.67 -39.55
C ILE A 573 26.30 -34.62 -40.34
N LEU A 574 26.68 -33.34 -40.28
CA LEU A 574 26.00 -32.26 -40.99
C LEU A 574 26.12 -32.38 -42.52
N ARG A 575 27.27 -32.86 -43.01
CA ARG A 575 27.49 -33.10 -44.45
C ARG A 575 26.58 -34.22 -44.97
N ILE A 576 26.45 -35.32 -44.22
CA ILE A 576 25.55 -36.43 -44.57
C ILE A 576 24.09 -35.94 -44.61
N VAL A 577 23.66 -35.20 -43.59
CA VAL A 577 22.29 -34.65 -43.49
C VAL A 577 21.97 -33.70 -44.66
N SER A 578 22.88 -32.79 -44.98
CA SER A 578 22.70 -31.86 -46.10
C SER A 578 22.73 -32.56 -47.47
N GLY A 579 23.47 -33.66 -47.61
CA GLY A 579 23.46 -34.53 -48.79
C GLY A 579 22.11 -35.23 -49.01
N VAL A 580 21.53 -35.80 -47.94
CA VAL A 580 20.19 -36.43 -47.97
C VAL A 580 19.11 -35.40 -48.33
N LYS A 581 19.20 -34.18 -47.80
CA LYS A 581 18.27 -33.08 -48.13
C LYS A 581 18.29 -32.69 -49.61
N LYS A 582 19.46 -32.72 -50.26
CA LYS A 582 19.60 -32.47 -51.71
C LYS A 582 19.04 -33.61 -52.56
N GLN A 583 19.17 -34.86 -52.12
CA GLN A 583 18.62 -36.02 -52.83
C GLN A 583 17.10 -36.11 -52.74
N ASN A 584 16.50 -35.78 -51.59
CA ASN A 584 15.05 -35.77 -51.42
C ASN A 584 14.36 -34.59 -52.14
N GLY A 585 15.07 -33.47 -52.38
CA GLY A 585 14.54 -32.31 -53.11
C GLY A 585 14.65 -32.42 -54.64
N ALA A 586 15.46 -33.35 -55.14
CA ALA A 586 15.49 -33.69 -56.56
C ALA A 586 14.48 -34.82 -56.81
N ASN A 587 13.43 -34.56 -57.60
CA ASN A 587 12.36 -35.49 -57.98
C ASN A 587 12.85 -36.76 -58.71
N GLN A 588 13.64 -37.62 -58.05
CA GLN A 588 13.80 -39.01 -58.44
C GLN A 588 13.09 -39.86 -57.38
N ALA A 589 11.92 -40.34 -57.77
CA ALA A 589 11.14 -41.30 -57.02
C ALA A 589 11.99 -42.52 -56.66
N ASN A 590 12.28 -42.70 -55.38
CA ASN A 590 12.75 -43.97 -54.85
C ASN A 590 11.58 -44.96 -54.90
N LEU A 591 11.51 -45.73 -56.00
CA LEU A 591 10.48 -46.71 -56.31
C LEU A 591 10.57 -48.00 -55.45
N PHE A 592 11.47 -48.04 -54.45
CA PHE A 592 11.60 -49.12 -53.48
C PHE A 592 11.55 -48.51 -52.08
N GLY A 593 10.37 -48.50 -51.49
CA GLY A 593 10.02 -47.79 -50.25
C GLY A 593 10.63 -48.36 -48.98
N ASN A 594 11.94 -48.22 -48.81
CA ASN A 594 12.58 -48.21 -47.50
C ASN A 594 13.37 -46.90 -47.39
N PHE A 595 12.89 -45.96 -46.58
CA PHE A 595 13.70 -44.85 -46.10
C PHE A 595 14.77 -45.42 -45.19
N ALA A 596 15.86 -45.92 -45.75
CA ALA A 596 17.03 -46.28 -44.98
C ALA A 596 17.57 -44.98 -44.37
N HIS A 597 17.41 -44.83 -43.05
CA HIS A 597 18.10 -43.77 -42.32
C HIS A 597 19.59 -43.87 -42.66
N PRO A 598 20.26 -42.75 -42.98
CA PRO A 598 21.68 -42.78 -43.29
C PRO A 598 22.43 -43.41 -42.11
N GLU A 599 23.11 -44.53 -42.34
CA GLU A 599 23.87 -45.22 -41.29
C GLU A 599 25.12 -44.38 -40.99
N ILE A 600 25.01 -43.46 -40.02
CA ILE A 600 26.14 -42.63 -39.60
C ILE A 600 27.12 -43.50 -38.80
N ARG A 601 28.20 -43.94 -39.45
CA ARG A 601 29.32 -44.59 -38.77
C ARG A 601 30.26 -43.54 -38.21
N LEU A 602 30.10 -43.26 -36.92
CA LEU A 602 31.00 -42.36 -36.19
C LEU A 602 32.38 -43.00 -36.05
N GLN A 603 33.44 -42.25 -36.33
CA GLN A 603 34.79 -42.68 -35.99
C GLN A 603 34.88 -42.88 -34.48
N LYS A 604 35.47 -44.01 -34.05
CA LYS A 604 35.69 -44.29 -32.63
C LYS A 604 36.69 -43.31 -32.05
N THR A 605 36.37 -42.76 -30.90
CA THR A 605 37.22 -41.83 -30.15
C THR A 605 37.30 -42.30 -28.72
N ASP A 606 38.34 -41.87 -28.00
CA ASP A 606 38.32 -41.97 -26.55
C ASP A 606 37.10 -41.21 -25.99
N PRO A 607 36.39 -41.76 -24.99
CA PRO A 607 35.27 -41.07 -24.37
C PRO A 607 35.70 -39.74 -23.74
N ALA A 608 34.79 -38.77 -23.71
CA ALA A 608 35.05 -37.53 -22.98
C ALA A 608 35.32 -37.83 -21.50
N SER A 609 36.36 -37.22 -20.93
CA SER A 609 36.63 -37.32 -19.50
C SER A 609 35.47 -36.72 -18.70
N LYS A 610 35.30 -37.17 -17.44
CA LYS A 610 34.24 -36.65 -16.56
C LYS A 610 34.35 -35.13 -16.38
N LEU A 611 35.57 -34.60 -16.23
CA LEU A 611 35.82 -33.16 -16.11
C LEU A 611 35.42 -32.39 -17.36
N GLU A 612 35.71 -32.90 -18.56
CA GLU A 612 35.28 -32.27 -19.81
C GLU A 612 33.76 -32.22 -19.92
N ARG A 613 33.07 -33.33 -19.60
CA ARG A 613 31.59 -33.38 -19.60
C ARG A 613 30.98 -32.36 -18.65
N LEU A 614 31.50 -32.27 -17.42
CA LEU A 614 31.05 -31.31 -16.42
C LEU A 614 31.35 -29.86 -16.82
N SER A 615 32.52 -29.62 -17.43
CA SER A 615 32.88 -28.31 -17.98
C SER A 615 31.90 -27.85 -19.05
N TRP A 616 31.50 -28.75 -19.97
CA TRP A 616 30.51 -28.45 -20.99
C TRP A 616 29.12 -28.16 -20.44
N GLU A 617 28.68 -28.91 -19.42
CA GLU A 617 27.43 -28.61 -18.73
C GLU A 617 27.47 -27.23 -18.07
N LYS A 618 28.58 -26.89 -17.40
CA LYS A 618 28.77 -25.57 -16.81
C LYS A 618 28.72 -24.45 -17.86
N GLU A 619 29.34 -24.67 -19.01
CA GLU A 619 29.38 -23.70 -20.11
C GLU A 619 28.00 -23.44 -20.72
N LEU A 620 27.21 -24.50 -20.94
CA LEU A 620 25.96 -24.43 -21.71
C LEU A 620 24.70 -24.35 -20.87
N LEU A 621 24.71 -24.94 -19.68
CA LEU A 621 23.59 -24.96 -18.75
C LEU A 621 23.79 -23.97 -17.59
N GLY A 622 25.02 -23.50 -17.36
CA GLY A 622 25.38 -22.57 -16.28
C GLY A 622 25.78 -23.24 -14.96
N LEU A 623 25.59 -24.55 -14.86
CA LEU A 623 25.84 -25.36 -13.67
C LEU A 623 26.23 -26.80 -14.03
N TYR A 624 26.77 -27.51 -13.05
CA TYR A 624 26.98 -28.95 -13.17
C TYR A 624 25.67 -29.69 -12.85
N VAL A 625 25.08 -30.32 -13.86
CA VAL A 625 23.75 -30.94 -13.77
C VAL A 625 23.87 -32.41 -13.38
N THR A 626 24.81 -33.14 -13.98
CA THR A 626 24.95 -34.59 -13.80
C THR A 626 25.74 -34.97 -12.54
N ASP A 627 26.81 -34.24 -12.23
CA ASP A 627 27.64 -34.47 -11.04
C ASP A 627 28.38 -33.18 -10.63
N HIS A 628 29.30 -33.22 -9.66
CA HIS A 628 30.17 -32.07 -9.35
C HIS A 628 31.65 -32.48 -9.38
N PRO A 629 32.56 -31.68 -9.98
CA PRO A 629 33.98 -32.04 -10.12
C PRO A 629 34.67 -32.38 -8.78
N LEU A 630 34.25 -31.72 -7.71
CA LEU A 630 34.78 -31.91 -6.36
C LEU A 630 34.30 -33.19 -5.67
N LYS A 631 33.23 -33.85 -6.14
CA LYS A 631 32.59 -34.96 -5.43
C LYS A 631 33.51 -36.18 -5.33
N ASP A 632 34.08 -36.62 -6.45
CA ASP A 632 34.99 -37.78 -6.49
C ASP A 632 36.22 -37.56 -5.61
N PHE A 633 36.72 -36.32 -5.60
CA PHE A 633 37.84 -35.95 -4.76
C PHE A 633 37.46 -36.00 -3.27
N LEU A 634 36.32 -35.44 -2.89
CA LEU A 634 35.84 -35.47 -1.51
C LEU A 634 35.65 -36.91 -1.03
N GLU A 635 35.04 -37.77 -1.83
CA GLU A 635 34.86 -39.19 -1.50
C GLU A 635 36.23 -39.88 -1.26
N LYS A 636 37.22 -39.65 -2.13
CA LYS A 636 38.58 -40.21 -2.02
C LYS A 636 39.37 -39.68 -0.81
N VAL A 637 39.11 -38.45 -0.36
CA VAL A 637 39.81 -37.85 0.78
C VAL A 637 39.10 -38.16 2.10
N GLU A 638 37.78 -38.23 2.10
CA GLU A 638 36.98 -38.68 3.23
C GLU A 638 37.22 -40.15 3.53
N SER A 639 37.36 -41.01 2.50
CA SER A 639 37.75 -42.41 2.68
C SER A 639 39.14 -42.58 3.31
N ASN A 640 40.00 -41.57 3.17
CA ASN A 640 41.33 -41.50 3.80
C ASN A 640 41.32 -40.76 5.16
N GLY A 641 40.14 -40.50 5.74
CA GLY A 641 39.96 -39.91 7.07
C GLY A 641 40.22 -38.40 7.16
N LYS A 642 40.35 -37.67 6.05
CA LYS A 642 40.68 -36.24 6.01
C LYS A 642 39.49 -35.36 5.64
N ARG A 643 38.37 -35.49 6.38
CA ARG A 643 37.19 -34.63 6.18
C ARG A 643 37.48 -33.20 6.62
N LEU A 644 37.45 -32.26 5.68
CA LEU A 644 37.46 -30.83 5.95
C LEU A 644 36.03 -30.27 5.95
N PRO A 645 35.77 -29.14 6.66
CA PRO A 645 34.47 -28.51 6.64
C PRO A 645 34.13 -28.00 5.24
N GLN A 646 32.88 -28.18 4.84
CA GLN A 646 32.33 -27.52 3.65
C GLN A 646 32.11 -26.02 3.93
N ILE A 647 32.05 -25.20 2.88
CA ILE A 647 31.95 -23.73 2.97
C ILE A 647 30.80 -23.31 3.89
N LYS A 648 29.64 -23.97 3.78
CA LYS A 648 28.48 -23.67 4.62
C LYS A 648 28.67 -24.02 6.10
N GLU A 649 29.39 -25.11 6.40
CA GLU A 649 29.76 -25.47 7.77
C GLU A 649 30.78 -24.47 8.32
N ALA A 650 31.74 -24.06 7.49
CA ALA A 650 32.72 -23.04 7.83
C ALA A 650 32.05 -21.72 8.24
N TYR A 651 30.97 -21.29 7.58
CA TYR A 651 30.20 -20.12 7.99
C TYR A 651 29.58 -20.23 9.39
N LYS A 652 29.08 -21.40 9.77
CA LYS A 652 28.47 -21.63 11.09
C LYS A 652 29.50 -21.70 12.20
N MET A 653 30.70 -22.21 11.89
CA MET A 653 31.78 -22.42 12.86
C MET A 653 32.68 -21.18 13.04
N ALA A 654 32.62 -20.23 12.10
CA ALA A 654 33.54 -19.11 12.03
C ALA A 654 33.04 -17.84 12.73
N ASN A 655 33.76 -17.45 13.79
CA ASN A 655 33.84 -16.07 14.25
C ASN A 655 34.90 -15.32 13.43
N GLU A 656 34.74 -14.00 13.32
CA GLU A 656 35.70 -13.16 12.61
C GLU A 656 37.12 -13.37 13.13
N GLY A 657 38.03 -13.73 12.22
CA GLY A 657 39.43 -13.93 12.50
C GLY A 657 39.91 -15.35 12.80
N LYS A 658 39.03 -16.37 12.76
CA LYS A 658 39.48 -17.78 12.79
C LYS A 658 40.09 -18.20 11.46
N ASN A 659 41.10 -19.06 11.53
CA ASN A 659 41.64 -19.77 10.37
C ASN A 659 40.76 -20.98 10.05
N ILE A 660 40.49 -21.18 8.77
CA ILE A 660 39.77 -22.33 8.23
C ILE A 660 40.56 -22.98 7.10
N ARG A 661 40.25 -24.24 6.83
CA ARG A 661 40.79 -24.99 5.71
C ARG A 661 39.64 -25.69 5.00
N ILE A 662 39.56 -25.53 3.68
CA ILE A 662 38.46 -26.03 2.85
C ILE A 662 39.00 -26.64 1.56
N TYR A 663 38.22 -27.53 0.95
CA TYR A 663 38.40 -27.94 -0.44
C TYR A 663 37.43 -27.16 -1.33
N GLY A 664 37.87 -26.79 -2.52
CA GLY A 664 36.99 -26.13 -3.48
C GLY A 664 37.61 -26.00 -4.86
N ILE A 665 36.77 -25.73 -5.85
CA ILE A 665 37.17 -25.47 -7.22
C ILE A 665 37.12 -23.97 -7.50
N ILE A 666 38.12 -23.47 -8.23
CA ILE A 666 38.13 -22.06 -8.67
C ILE A 666 37.08 -21.89 -9.76
N SER A 667 36.00 -21.18 -9.45
CA SER A 667 34.92 -20.86 -10.39
C SER A 667 35.16 -19.56 -11.19
N LYS A 668 35.89 -18.60 -10.61
CA LYS A 668 36.17 -17.31 -11.26
C LYS A 668 37.40 -16.64 -10.68
N ILE A 669 38.17 -15.94 -11.51
CA ILE A 669 39.33 -15.14 -11.08
C ILE A 669 39.24 -13.69 -11.56
N GLN A 670 39.57 -12.75 -10.68
CA GLN A 670 39.79 -11.35 -11.02
C GLN A 670 41.14 -10.87 -10.48
N ARG A 671 42.03 -10.47 -11.38
CA ARG A 671 43.34 -9.89 -11.03
C ARG A 671 43.20 -8.38 -10.86
N LYS A 672 43.68 -7.84 -9.74
CA LYS A 672 43.71 -6.40 -9.43
C LYS A 672 45.05 -6.01 -8.80
N SER A 673 45.36 -4.73 -8.79
CA SER A 673 46.46 -4.18 -7.99
C SER A 673 45.92 -3.58 -6.70
N THR A 674 46.66 -3.74 -5.61
CA THR A 674 46.40 -3.03 -4.35
C THR A 674 46.66 -1.53 -4.51
N ARG A 675 46.24 -0.72 -3.53
CA ARG A 675 46.54 0.73 -3.51
C ARG A 675 48.04 1.04 -3.55
N ASN A 676 48.88 0.09 -3.16
CA ASN A 676 50.34 0.22 -3.12
C ASN A 676 51.01 -0.39 -4.38
N GLY A 677 50.24 -0.81 -5.38
CA GLY A 677 50.76 -1.33 -6.66
C GLY A 677 51.03 -2.84 -6.70
N SER A 678 51.11 -3.53 -5.55
CA SER A 678 51.32 -4.99 -5.52
C SER A 678 50.14 -5.78 -6.10
N PRO A 679 50.37 -6.91 -6.81
CA PRO A 679 49.32 -7.72 -7.41
C PRO A 679 48.46 -8.43 -6.34
N MET A 680 47.18 -8.62 -6.65
CA MET A 680 46.19 -9.27 -5.80
C MET A 680 45.16 -9.98 -6.67
N ILE A 681 44.63 -11.11 -6.20
CA ILE A 681 43.56 -11.85 -6.86
C ILE A 681 42.33 -11.92 -5.96
N PHE A 682 41.16 -11.70 -6.55
CA PHE A 682 39.87 -12.14 -6.02
C PHE A 682 39.48 -13.41 -6.75
N ALA A 683 39.51 -14.55 -6.06
CA ALA A 683 39.05 -15.82 -6.60
C ALA A 683 37.71 -16.19 -5.96
N LYS A 684 36.79 -16.72 -6.76
CA LYS A 684 35.54 -17.30 -6.25
C LYS A 684 35.70 -18.81 -6.19
N ILE A 685 35.68 -19.36 -4.98
CA ILE A 685 35.82 -20.80 -4.74
C ILE A 685 34.43 -21.39 -4.49
N GLU A 686 34.09 -22.48 -5.18
CA GLU A 686 32.83 -23.20 -5.00
C GLU A 686 33.07 -24.63 -4.48
N ASP A 687 32.15 -25.13 -3.65
CA ASP A 687 32.08 -26.53 -3.21
C ASP A 687 30.67 -27.11 -3.45
N LEU A 688 30.38 -28.31 -2.92
CA LEU A 688 29.08 -28.96 -3.07
C LEU A 688 27.92 -28.20 -2.39
N THR A 689 28.19 -27.21 -1.54
CA THR A 689 27.21 -26.53 -0.68
C THR A 689 27.02 -25.06 -0.97
N ASP A 690 28.09 -24.34 -1.30
CA ASP A 690 28.08 -22.88 -1.47
C ASP A 690 29.32 -22.39 -2.24
N ASN A 691 29.44 -21.08 -2.40
CA ASN A 691 30.64 -20.42 -2.90
C ASN A 691 31.10 -19.30 -1.95
N ILE A 692 32.39 -18.96 -2.02
CA ILE A 692 33.01 -17.94 -1.19
C ILE A 692 34.07 -17.15 -1.96
N GLU A 693 34.13 -15.84 -1.71
CA GLU A 693 35.20 -15.01 -2.24
C GLU A 693 36.46 -15.17 -1.38
N VAL A 694 37.56 -15.43 -2.07
CA VAL A 694 38.89 -15.59 -1.48
C VAL A 694 39.80 -14.49 -2.03
N LEU A 695 40.40 -13.73 -1.12
CA LEU A 695 41.44 -12.76 -1.43
C LEU A 695 42.82 -13.40 -1.33
N ILE A 696 43.63 -13.22 -2.37
CA ILE A 696 44.99 -13.71 -2.45
C ILE A 696 45.92 -12.53 -2.70
N PHE A 697 46.83 -12.28 -1.76
CA PHE A 697 47.82 -11.22 -1.85
C PHE A 697 49.12 -11.72 -2.48
N ASP A 698 50.00 -10.77 -2.85
CA ASP A 698 51.24 -10.99 -3.59
C ASP A 698 52.16 -12.07 -2.98
N ASP A 699 52.21 -12.15 -1.66
CA ASP A 699 53.00 -13.12 -0.88
C ASP A 699 52.57 -14.59 -1.11
N VAL A 700 51.28 -14.83 -1.33
CA VAL A 700 50.74 -16.15 -1.67
C VAL A 700 50.79 -16.38 -3.18
N LEU A 701 50.57 -15.34 -4.00
CA LEU A 701 50.61 -15.43 -5.46
C LEU A 701 51.98 -15.86 -5.99
N LYS A 702 53.06 -15.26 -5.46
CA LYS A 702 54.44 -15.53 -5.91
C LYS A 702 54.89 -16.97 -5.64
N LYS A 703 54.34 -17.63 -4.61
CA LYS A 703 54.72 -19.00 -4.25
C LYS A 703 54.26 -20.02 -5.28
N ASN A 704 53.10 -19.81 -5.91
CA ASN A 704 52.55 -20.76 -6.87
C ASN A 704 51.63 -20.06 -7.90
N PRO A 705 52.20 -19.38 -8.92
CA PRO A 705 51.40 -18.59 -9.86
C PRO A 705 50.43 -19.41 -10.71
N ALA A 706 50.85 -20.61 -11.15
CA ALA A 706 50.06 -21.53 -11.97
C ALA A 706 48.89 -22.20 -11.23
N LEU A 707 48.80 -22.02 -9.91
CA LEU A 707 47.73 -22.57 -9.10
C LEU A 707 46.41 -21.83 -9.31
N TRP A 708 46.48 -20.53 -9.62
CA TRP A 708 45.34 -19.62 -9.74
C TRP A 708 44.81 -19.57 -11.18
N GLU A 709 44.21 -20.68 -11.60
CA GLU A 709 43.50 -20.85 -12.87
C GLU A 709 42.10 -21.40 -12.61
N GLU A 710 41.12 -20.97 -13.40
CA GLU A 710 39.74 -21.44 -13.31
C GLU A 710 39.69 -22.96 -13.59
N GLY A 711 38.86 -23.69 -12.83
CA GLY A 711 38.75 -25.14 -12.89
C GLY A 711 39.74 -25.92 -12.01
N ASN A 712 40.77 -25.29 -11.46
CA ASN A 712 41.68 -25.98 -10.53
C ASN A 712 40.97 -26.32 -9.21
N ILE A 713 41.15 -27.57 -8.74
CA ILE A 713 40.71 -28.04 -7.43
C ILE A 713 41.82 -27.78 -6.42
N LEU A 714 41.50 -27.10 -5.32
CA LEU A 714 42.46 -26.63 -4.34
C LEU A 714 42.07 -27.05 -2.92
N GLU A 715 43.09 -27.34 -2.11
CA GLU A 715 43.01 -27.25 -0.66
C GLU A 715 43.47 -25.84 -0.28
N LEU A 716 42.60 -25.08 0.39
CA LEU A 716 42.85 -23.68 0.72
C LEU A 716 42.74 -23.47 2.23
N ALA A 717 43.75 -22.80 2.81
CA ALA A 717 43.77 -22.39 4.20
C ALA A 717 43.86 -20.86 4.31
N GLY A 718 43.03 -20.27 5.15
CA GLY A 718 42.97 -18.82 5.30
C GLY A 718 42.12 -18.33 6.45
N ARG A 719 42.18 -17.03 6.72
CA ARG A 719 41.46 -16.36 7.79
C ARG A 719 40.12 -15.83 7.29
N ILE A 720 39.02 -16.12 8.00
CA ILE A 720 37.71 -15.52 7.69
C ILE A 720 37.67 -14.07 8.15
N SER A 721 37.20 -13.18 7.27
CA SER A 721 36.92 -11.77 7.53
C SER A 721 35.50 -11.44 7.05
N ARG A 722 34.79 -10.56 7.77
CA ARG A 722 33.47 -10.07 7.36
C ARG A 722 33.58 -8.59 7.03
N LYS A 723 33.42 -8.24 5.76
CA LYS A 723 33.41 -6.84 5.31
C LYS A 723 32.11 -6.55 4.59
N ASN A 724 31.38 -5.53 5.03
CA ASN A 724 30.04 -5.18 4.54
C ASN A 724 28.98 -6.29 4.72
N GLY A 725 29.14 -7.18 5.72
CA GLY A 725 28.20 -8.26 6.02
C GLY A 725 28.41 -9.55 5.21
N GLU A 726 29.27 -9.54 4.19
CA GLU A 726 29.61 -10.75 3.41
C GLU A 726 30.89 -11.42 3.96
N PRO A 727 30.89 -12.74 4.17
CA PRO A 727 32.08 -13.47 4.60
C PRO A 727 33.06 -13.68 3.44
N LYS A 728 34.34 -13.44 3.70
CA LYS A 728 35.45 -13.64 2.75
C LYS A 728 36.61 -14.37 3.42
N ILE A 729 37.40 -15.10 2.65
CA ILE A 729 38.63 -15.73 3.15
C ILE A 729 39.82 -14.91 2.67
N ILE A 730 40.71 -14.54 3.58
CA ILE A 730 42.06 -14.07 3.24
C ILE A 730 42.95 -15.31 3.21
N CYS A 731 43.39 -15.69 2.01
CA CYS A 731 44.19 -16.90 1.79
C CYS A 731 45.58 -16.72 2.39
N ASN A 732 46.04 -17.72 3.16
CA ASN A 732 47.41 -17.80 3.68
C ASN A 732 48.22 -18.87 2.94
N GLU A 733 47.57 -19.97 2.57
CA GLU A 733 48.20 -21.14 1.94
C GLU A 733 47.19 -21.82 1.00
N ALA A 734 47.66 -22.25 -0.16
CA ALA A 734 46.84 -23.03 -1.10
C ALA A 734 47.71 -24.09 -1.80
N LYS A 735 47.14 -25.27 -2.01
CA LYS A 735 47.78 -26.39 -2.72
C LYS A 735 46.84 -26.95 -3.79
N LYS A 736 47.37 -27.13 -5.00
CA LYS A 736 46.63 -27.78 -6.10
C LYS A 736 46.52 -29.27 -5.80
N LEU A 737 45.32 -29.79 -5.96
CA LEU A 737 45.03 -31.19 -5.80
C LEU A 737 44.95 -31.81 -7.19
N ALA A 738 45.73 -32.86 -7.41
CA ALA A 738 45.60 -33.70 -8.60
C ALA A 738 44.59 -34.82 -8.27
N LEU A 739 43.65 -35.05 -9.18
CA LEU A 739 42.69 -36.15 -9.09
C LEU A 739 43.38 -37.52 -9.18
#